data_AF-A0A2M8LUX3-F1
#
_entry.id   AF-A0A2M8LUX3-F1
#
_cell.length_a   1.000
_cell.length_b   1.000
_cell.length_c   1.000
_cell.angle_alpha   90.00
_cell.angle_beta   90.00
_cell.angle_gamma   90.00
#
_symmetry.space_group_name_H-M   'P 1'
#
loop_
_entity.id
_entity.type
_entity.pdbx_description
1 polymer ?
#
loop_
_entity_poly.entity_id
_entity_poly.type
_entity_poly.pdbx_seq_one_letter_code
_entity_poly.pdbx_strand_id
1 'polypeptide(L)'
;MKRVFRMAAACLATAVLVALTPAGPAAADPGSAPRVDLRVLVVDDGGPAVGAITAALEGAGTPYTAVDLSDTGRPTVDGDFLSDTVDGRPRAKFQGVVLPNENPFGAGSAEMAALAAYETEFGIRQVDAYTYASPAVGLNWAQDPGYMGTLDGTAAQVTAAGKAGPFGYLDGGVPFEDNDPQIGESYGYLAVPLADPPGDAAFTSYVDAPIPGSSARGSLVGEYVHDGRGELVVTFVYNQHQRQYRLLARGIVAWLTQDVHLGVDRNHFAVHVDDVFAADDRWNTELNCTPGDVDCGGADAGLEPDPIRMTAADAEYAAQWSGRHDFTLDMAFNGGGSVAHRAENGDADPLADRLLADQAAYRWINHTYDHPFLGCVQDVTVVPWRCQTDAQGDTVWVSRALIAAQVQDNLDWASANNLTLEDPAELVTGEHSGLVTLPQQPTDNPNLGPALGDTGVTWLASDSSRESGQRVLGPARTVPRYPMNIFYNAGRAEEQVDEYNWIYTRAADGGSGICETSANTTCLDAPLDVQTGYESYIVPLEARIALRHALANDPRPHFIHQSNLAEDRIAYPALEKVLADYADLFADDTPLVNLPMKDIGEEMRRRAAWKTAVDAGDVTAHRIGDTVTVTAPDGTHVPLTAPQGTTRQVNGTGQNFGGPYAGLRSGWSAPAGPGQPVVFDLAGTPQPPGNPDTGGYQCLPELLSLLDLLGLLEAVCGVLDQSAETTEVPDGVTEPVPYGPGDTVAGTDTTADPATD
;
A
#
# COMPACT_ATOMS: atom_id res chain seq x y z
N MET A 1 -59.94 -43.20 -6.89
CA MET A 1 -60.24 -44.61 -6.53
C MET A 1 -59.97 -44.79 -5.04
N LYS A 2 -60.87 -45.45 -4.27
CA LYS A 2 -60.62 -46.66 -3.42
C LYS A 2 -59.25 -46.70 -2.71
N ARG A 3 -59.09 -46.98 -1.40
CA ARG A 3 -59.98 -47.34 -0.25
C ARG A 3 -59.16 -47.09 1.06
N VAL A 4 -59.68 -46.47 2.13
CA VAL A 4 -60.50 -46.99 3.29
C VAL A 4 -59.75 -47.79 4.38
N PHE A 5 -60.09 -47.43 5.66
CA PHE A 5 -59.85 -48.02 7.01
C PHE A 5 -58.79 -47.28 7.87
N ARG A 6 -58.88 -47.17 9.21
CA ARG A 6 -59.90 -47.49 10.26
C ARG A 6 -59.70 -46.51 11.46
N MET A 7 -60.73 -46.00 12.16
CA MET A 7 -61.35 -46.47 13.43
C MET A 7 -60.36 -47.00 14.50
N ALA A 8 -60.45 -46.70 15.81
CA ALA A 8 -61.47 -46.01 16.65
C ALA A 8 -60.77 -45.35 17.88
N ALA A 9 -61.11 -44.14 18.32
CA ALA A 9 -62.16 -43.77 19.29
C ALA A 9 -61.99 -44.26 20.75
N ALA A 10 -61.74 -43.31 21.68
CA ALA A 10 -62.15 -43.37 23.08
C ALA A 10 -62.30 -41.93 23.62
N CYS A 11 -63.37 -41.66 24.38
CA CYS A 11 -63.73 -40.32 24.85
C CYS A 11 -63.15 -40.01 26.23
N LEU A 12 -62.84 -38.75 26.51
CA LEU A 12 -63.11 -38.15 27.83
C LEU A 12 -63.39 -36.64 27.70
N ALA A 13 -64.38 -36.15 28.45
CA ALA A 13 -64.59 -34.72 28.68
C ALA A 13 -63.43 -34.17 29.55
N THR A 14 -63.13 -32.88 29.65
CA THR A 14 -64.05 -31.77 29.99
C THR A 14 -63.39 -30.43 29.67
N ALA A 15 -64.15 -29.36 29.49
CA ALA A 15 -63.64 -27.99 29.30
C ALA A 15 -62.92 -27.44 30.55
N VAL A 16 -61.97 -26.51 30.38
CA VAL A 16 -61.65 -25.44 31.35
C VAL A 16 -60.85 -24.30 30.66
N LEU A 17 -61.24 -23.07 31.03
CA LEU A 17 -60.61 -21.73 30.87
C LEU A 17 -59.62 -21.44 29.73
N VAL A 18 -59.99 -20.42 28.94
CA VAL A 18 -59.04 -19.53 28.25
C VAL A 18 -58.29 -18.70 29.30
N ALA A 19 -56.95 -18.79 29.30
CA ALA A 19 -56.08 -17.83 29.97
C ALA A 19 -55.37 -16.99 28.91
N LEU A 20 -55.68 -15.69 28.85
CA LEU A 20 -54.88 -14.72 28.10
C LEU A 20 -53.65 -14.38 28.94
N THR A 21 -52.52 -15.01 28.64
CA THR A 21 -51.21 -14.56 29.12
C THR A 21 -50.69 -13.46 28.19
N PRO A 22 -50.26 -12.29 28.70
CA PRO A 22 -49.53 -11.34 27.87
C PRO A 22 -48.22 -11.98 27.41
N ALA A 23 -47.87 -11.81 26.14
CA ALA A 23 -46.55 -12.18 25.65
C ALA A 23 -45.52 -11.24 26.31
N GLY A 24 -44.70 -11.79 27.21
CA GLY A 24 -43.49 -11.11 27.64
C GLY A 24 -42.49 -10.99 26.49
N PRO A 25 -41.46 -10.14 26.61
CA PRO A 25 -40.36 -10.14 25.65
C PRO A 25 -39.76 -11.55 25.57
N ALA A 26 -39.46 -12.01 24.35
CA ALA A 26 -38.74 -13.26 24.16
C ALA A 26 -37.37 -13.13 24.83
N ALA A 27 -37.04 -14.06 25.74
CA ALA A 27 -35.69 -14.14 26.27
C ALA A 27 -34.73 -14.51 25.14
N ALA A 28 -33.61 -13.79 25.03
CA ALA A 28 -32.53 -14.16 24.12
C ALA A 28 -31.99 -15.55 24.49
N ASP A 29 -31.65 -16.36 23.48
CA ASP A 29 -31.10 -17.69 23.67
C ASP A 29 -29.66 -17.59 24.20
N PRO A 30 -29.30 -18.12 25.39
CA PRO A 30 -27.97 -17.98 26.01
C PRO A 30 -26.81 -18.72 25.30
N GLY A 31 -26.88 -18.87 23.98
CA GLY A 31 -25.89 -19.57 23.16
C GLY A 31 -25.83 -19.07 21.70
N SER A 32 -26.42 -17.92 21.38
CA SER A 32 -26.28 -17.29 20.06
C SER A 32 -25.03 -16.41 20.04
N ALA A 33 -24.09 -16.67 19.12
CA ALA A 33 -22.88 -15.86 18.97
C ALA A 33 -23.19 -14.35 18.88
N PRO A 34 -22.38 -13.47 19.50
CA PRO A 34 -22.57 -12.04 19.41
C PRO A 34 -22.40 -11.55 17.97
N ARG A 35 -22.88 -10.33 17.71
CA ARG A 35 -22.55 -9.62 16.47
C ARG A 35 -21.29 -8.80 16.71
N VAL A 36 -20.31 -8.90 15.82
CA VAL A 36 -19.13 -8.03 15.83
C VAL A 36 -19.19 -7.18 14.56
N ASP A 37 -19.29 -5.86 14.69
CA ASP A 37 -19.23 -4.95 13.54
C ASP A 37 -17.78 -4.86 13.03
N LEU A 38 -17.58 -4.95 11.70
CA LEU A 38 -16.25 -5.00 11.10
C LEU A 38 -15.65 -3.60 10.95
N ARG A 39 -15.33 -2.99 12.09
CA ARG A 39 -14.75 -1.66 12.24
C ARG A 39 -13.70 -1.64 13.34
N VAL A 40 -12.58 -0.95 13.17
CA VAL A 40 -11.56 -0.79 14.22
C VAL A 40 -11.85 0.46 15.06
N LEU A 41 -11.65 0.41 16.37
CA LEU A 41 -11.55 1.60 17.21
C LEU A 41 -10.09 2.06 17.22
N VAL A 42 -9.83 3.32 16.88
CA VAL A 42 -8.51 3.94 17.00
C VAL A 42 -8.62 5.04 18.04
N VAL A 43 -7.83 4.95 19.11
CA VAL A 43 -7.64 6.05 20.05
C VAL A 43 -6.36 6.77 19.61
N ASP A 44 -6.49 8.04 19.24
CA ASP A 44 -5.46 8.80 18.54
C ASP A 44 -4.87 9.88 19.45
N ASP A 45 -3.56 9.87 19.62
CA ASP A 45 -2.78 10.88 20.36
C ASP A 45 -2.11 11.91 19.44
N GLY A 46 -2.29 11.78 18.11
CA GLY A 46 -1.54 12.52 17.10
C GLY A 46 -0.11 12.00 16.88
N GLY A 47 0.24 10.86 17.47
CA GLY A 47 1.55 10.23 17.38
C GLY A 47 1.77 9.43 16.09
N PRO A 48 3.02 9.30 15.61
CA PRO A 48 3.30 8.67 14.33
C PRO A 48 2.98 7.17 14.29
N ALA A 49 3.06 6.46 15.44
CA ALA A 49 2.75 5.04 15.52
C ALA A 49 1.25 4.75 15.30
N VAL A 50 0.35 5.53 15.91
CA VAL A 50 -1.10 5.41 15.68
C VAL A 50 -1.46 5.91 14.29
N GLY A 51 -0.85 7.00 13.83
CA GLY A 51 -0.99 7.49 12.45
C GLY A 51 -0.61 6.43 11.42
N ALA A 52 0.45 5.67 11.65
CA ALA A 52 0.91 4.61 10.76
C ALA A 52 -0.06 3.42 10.68
N ILE A 53 -0.59 2.95 11.81
CA ILE A 53 -1.65 1.92 11.83
C ILE A 53 -2.91 2.44 11.14
N THR A 54 -3.28 3.69 11.37
CA THR A 54 -4.42 4.32 10.69
C THR A 54 -4.22 4.37 9.17
N ALA A 55 -3.03 4.76 8.70
CA ALA A 55 -2.69 4.76 7.28
C ALA A 55 -2.72 3.35 6.65
N ALA A 56 -2.31 2.30 7.38
CA ALA A 56 -2.43 0.92 6.91
C ALA A 56 -3.90 0.46 6.80
N LEU A 57 -4.74 0.84 7.77
CA LEU A 57 -6.19 0.60 7.72
C LEU A 57 -6.82 1.34 6.53
N GLU A 58 -6.49 2.61 6.32
CA GLU A 58 -7.00 3.41 5.20
C GLU A 58 -6.55 2.87 3.83
N GLY A 59 -5.27 2.55 3.66
CA GLY A 59 -4.70 2.04 2.40
C GLY A 59 -5.30 0.70 1.98
N ALA A 60 -5.57 -0.19 2.94
CA ALA A 60 -6.29 -1.44 2.71
C ALA A 60 -7.82 -1.25 2.53
N GLY A 61 -8.39 -0.16 3.04
CA GLY A 61 -9.82 0.13 3.05
C GLY A 61 -10.58 -0.43 4.27
N THR A 62 -9.89 -0.74 5.36
CA THR A 62 -10.50 -1.22 6.62
C THR A 62 -11.20 -0.07 7.35
N PRO A 63 -12.52 -0.12 7.58
CA PRO A 63 -13.22 0.95 8.29
C PRO A 63 -12.75 1.10 9.74
N TYR A 64 -12.60 2.34 10.21
CA TYR A 64 -12.24 2.63 11.59
C TYR A 64 -13.03 3.84 12.16
N THR A 65 -13.05 3.98 13.48
CA THR A 65 -13.50 5.19 14.18
C THR A 65 -12.34 5.73 14.99
N ALA A 66 -11.91 6.95 14.70
CA ALA A 66 -10.94 7.67 15.52
C ALA A 66 -11.61 8.33 16.74
N VAL A 67 -10.91 8.31 17.87
CA VAL A 67 -11.18 9.08 19.09
C VAL A 67 -9.91 9.88 19.38
N ASP A 68 -9.87 11.11 18.87
CA ASP A 68 -8.78 12.08 19.09
C ASP A 68 -8.74 12.49 20.57
N LEU A 69 -7.64 12.18 21.26
CA LEU A 69 -7.41 12.49 22.67
C LEU A 69 -7.18 14.00 22.92
N SER A 70 -6.82 14.76 21.89
CA SER A 70 -6.69 16.22 21.96
C SER A 70 -8.03 16.95 21.89
N ASP A 71 -9.07 16.32 21.31
CA ASP A 71 -10.42 16.90 21.28
C ASP A 71 -11.10 16.81 22.65
N THR A 72 -11.21 17.95 23.32
CA THR A 72 -11.97 18.10 24.58
C THR A 72 -13.46 17.77 24.46
N GLY A 73 -14.00 17.69 23.24
CA GLY A 73 -15.37 17.28 22.91
C GLY A 73 -15.52 15.81 22.50
N ARG A 74 -14.44 15.01 22.51
CA ARG A 74 -14.44 13.60 22.09
C ARG A 74 -15.48 12.77 22.85
N PRO A 75 -16.01 11.67 22.25
CA PRO A 75 -16.80 10.71 23.01
C PRO A 75 -15.97 10.07 24.12
N THR A 76 -16.63 9.78 25.25
CA THR A 76 -16.07 8.91 26.29
C THR A 76 -16.14 7.46 25.83
N VAL A 77 -15.04 6.72 25.97
CA VAL A 77 -14.94 5.30 25.63
C VAL A 77 -15.51 4.48 26.79
N ASP A 78 -16.84 4.45 26.89
CA ASP A 78 -17.57 3.67 27.88
C ASP A 78 -18.29 2.44 27.27
N GLY A 79 -18.99 1.67 28.10
CA GLY A 79 -19.71 0.47 27.65
C GLY A 79 -20.81 0.77 26.62
N ASP A 80 -21.51 1.91 26.72
CA ASP A 80 -22.54 2.33 25.76
C ASP A 80 -21.90 2.84 24.44
N PHE A 81 -20.67 3.33 24.47
CA PHE A 81 -19.88 3.63 23.27
C PHE A 81 -19.38 2.35 22.58
N LEU A 82 -18.86 1.38 23.33
CA LEU A 82 -18.21 0.17 22.82
C LEU A 82 -19.19 -0.94 22.37
N SER A 83 -20.30 -1.12 23.07
CA SER A 83 -21.26 -2.20 22.79
C SER A 83 -22.72 -1.74 22.87
N ASP A 84 -23.65 -2.57 22.40
CA ASP A 84 -25.08 -2.47 22.69
C ASP A 84 -25.81 -3.80 22.40
N THR A 85 -27.10 -3.75 22.10
CA THR A 85 -27.91 -4.89 21.67
C THR A 85 -28.69 -4.53 20.42
N VAL A 86 -28.59 -5.35 19.37
CA VAL A 86 -29.38 -5.23 18.13
C VAL A 86 -30.18 -6.51 17.93
N ASP A 87 -31.49 -6.37 17.64
CA ASP A 87 -32.43 -7.48 17.46
C ASP A 87 -32.42 -8.53 18.60
N GLY A 88 -32.08 -8.11 19.83
CA GLY A 88 -31.97 -8.97 21.00
C GLY A 88 -30.65 -9.74 21.14
N ARG A 89 -29.65 -9.47 20.29
CA ARG A 89 -28.30 -10.02 20.33
C ARG A 89 -27.28 -8.96 20.80
N PRO A 90 -26.35 -9.29 21.72
CA PRO A 90 -25.23 -8.43 22.08
C PRO A 90 -24.37 -8.07 20.85
N ARG A 91 -23.98 -6.80 20.76
CA ARG A 91 -23.16 -6.28 19.67
C ARG A 91 -21.89 -5.62 20.19
N ALA A 92 -20.75 -6.13 19.72
CA ALA A 92 -19.49 -5.39 19.68
C ALA A 92 -19.52 -4.41 18.50
N LYS A 93 -19.31 -3.11 18.75
CA LYS A 93 -19.27 -2.08 17.69
C LYS A 93 -17.92 -2.02 16.96
N PHE A 94 -16.90 -2.66 17.52
CA PHE A 94 -15.54 -2.69 17.01
C PHE A 94 -14.94 -4.10 17.05
N GLN A 95 -14.28 -4.52 15.98
CA GLN A 95 -13.62 -5.84 15.88
C GLN A 95 -12.19 -5.85 16.44
N GLY A 96 -11.65 -4.68 16.78
CA GLY A 96 -10.30 -4.49 17.27
C GLY A 96 -10.12 -3.07 17.83
N VAL A 97 -9.19 -2.90 18.76
CA VAL A 97 -8.82 -1.62 19.37
C VAL A 97 -7.35 -1.31 19.06
N VAL A 98 -7.05 -0.06 18.70
CA VAL A 98 -5.68 0.49 18.62
C VAL A 98 -5.59 1.59 19.67
N LEU A 99 -4.65 1.47 20.59
CA LEU A 99 -4.32 2.49 21.57
C LEU A 99 -2.90 3.03 21.31
N PRO A 100 -2.57 4.26 21.71
CA PRO A 100 -1.20 4.78 21.62
C PRO A 100 -0.20 3.94 22.42
N ASN A 101 -0.62 3.48 23.61
CA ASN A 101 0.10 2.64 24.55
C ASN A 101 -0.91 1.82 25.37
N GLU A 102 -0.45 1.07 26.38
CA GLU A 102 -1.28 0.16 27.18
C GLU A 102 -2.30 0.86 28.10
N ASN A 103 -2.18 2.19 28.32
CA ASN A 103 -3.02 2.92 29.29
C ASN A 103 -3.13 4.44 28.98
N PRO A 104 -3.64 4.85 27.80
CA PRO A 104 -3.65 6.26 27.37
C PRO A 104 -4.59 7.14 28.19
N PHE A 105 -5.60 6.56 28.85
CA PHE A 105 -6.55 7.27 29.71
C PHE A 105 -6.08 7.40 31.17
N GLY A 106 -4.95 6.79 31.52
CA GLY A 106 -4.34 6.84 32.85
C GLY A 106 -4.87 5.81 33.84
N ALA A 107 -4.03 5.52 34.84
CA ALA A 107 -4.26 4.46 35.84
C ALA A 107 -5.59 4.63 36.60
N GLY A 108 -6.40 3.57 36.60
CA GLY A 108 -7.70 3.53 37.26
C GLY A 108 -8.80 4.32 36.54
N SER A 109 -8.59 4.72 35.28
CA SER A 109 -9.62 5.36 34.45
C SER A 109 -10.82 4.44 34.19
N ALA A 110 -12.01 5.03 34.10
CA ALA A 110 -13.24 4.31 33.75
C ALA A 110 -13.24 3.84 32.29
N GLU A 111 -12.51 4.54 31.40
CA GLU A 111 -12.40 4.20 29.98
C GLU A 111 -11.57 2.92 29.77
N MET A 112 -10.40 2.77 30.43
CA MET A 112 -9.67 1.50 30.41
C MET A 112 -10.45 0.35 31.05
N ALA A 113 -11.21 0.62 32.13
CA ALA A 113 -12.05 -0.40 32.75
C ALA A 113 -13.19 -0.87 31.82
N ALA A 114 -13.71 0.03 30.98
CA ALA A 114 -14.72 -0.31 29.96
C ALA A 114 -14.11 -1.10 28.79
N LEU A 115 -12.92 -0.71 28.30
CA LEU A 115 -12.18 -1.44 27.27
C LEU A 115 -11.82 -2.86 27.73
N ALA A 116 -11.21 -3.02 28.91
CA ALA A 116 -10.85 -4.34 29.43
C ALA A 116 -12.08 -5.27 29.61
N ALA A 117 -13.22 -4.72 30.04
CA ALA A 117 -14.47 -5.48 30.12
C ALA A 117 -15.02 -5.87 28.73
N TYR A 118 -14.95 -4.96 27.76
CA TYR A 118 -15.38 -5.16 26.38
C TYR A 118 -14.54 -6.23 25.65
N GLU A 119 -13.22 -6.15 25.78
CA GLU A 119 -12.27 -7.14 25.23
C GLU A 119 -12.53 -8.53 25.79
N THR A 120 -12.72 -8.63 27.11
CA THR A 120 -13.03 -9.90 27.79
C THR A 120 -14.41 -10.46 27.41
N GLU A 121 -15.44 -9.61 27.27
CA GLU A 121 -16.80 -10.05 26.93
C GLU A 121 -16.92 -10.54 25.48
N PHE A 122 -16.31 -9.82 24.54
CA PHE A 122 -16.47 -10.07 23.10
C PHE A 122 -15.28 -10.77 22.43
N GLY A 123 -14.16 -10.97 23.14
CA GLY A 123 -12.93 -11.57 22.61
C GLY A 123 -12.17 -10.65 21.64
N ILE A 124 -12.26 -9.34 21.86
CA ILE A 124 -11.63 -8.31 21.03
C ILE A 124 -10.17 -8.13 21.45
N ARG A 125 -9.31 -7.85 20.47
CA ARG A 125 -7.87 -7.62 20.63
C ARG A 125 -7.51 -6.14 20.63
N GLN A 126 -6.46 -5.80 21.36
CA GLN A 126 -5.89 -4.45 21.47
C GLN A 126 -4.47 -4.43 20.88
N VAL A 127 -4.11 -3.40 20.12
CA VAL A 127 -2.71 -3.11 19.75
C VAL A 127 -2.24 -1.89 20.54
N ASP A 128 -1.12 -2.01 21.22
CA ASP A 128 -0.42 -0.90 21.87
C ASP A 128 0.61 -0.38 20.87
N ALA A 129 0.26 0.72 20.19
CA ALA A 129 0.98 1.17 19.00
C ALA A 129 2.45 1.47 19.28
N TYR A 130 2.77 2.08 20.42
CA TYR A 130 4.14 2.29 20.89
C TYR A 130 4.20 2.44 22.41
N THR A 131 4.82 1.48 23.10
CA THR A 131 4.97 1.49 24.57
C THR A 131 6.38 1.19 25.05
N TYR A 132 6.69 1.61 26.28
CA TYR A 132 7.92 1.30 26.99
C TYR A 132 7.90 -0.16 27.49
N ALA A 133 8.95 -0.91 27.21
CA ALA A 133 9.07 -2.29 27.67
C ALA A 133 9.14 -2.40 29.21
N SER A 134 8.05 -2.85 29.82
CA SER A 134 7.90 -2.91 31.28
C SER A 134 7.10 -4.14 31.75
N PRO A 135 7.10 -4.45 33.07
CA PRO A 135 6.29 -5.53 33.63
C PRO A 135 4.78 -5.34 33.49
N ALA A 136 4.29 -4.12 33.18
CA ALA A 136 2.87 -3.89 32.90
C ALA A 136 2.42 -4.60 31.62
N VAL A 137 3.32 -4.67 30.62
CA VAL A 137 3.12 -5.27 29.29
C VAL A 137 3.84 -6.62 29.14
N GLY A 138 4.08 -7.32 30.26
CA GLY A 138 4.68 -8.67 30.27
C GLY A 138 6.20 -8.75 29.99
N LEU A 139 6.90 -7.63 29.91
CA LEU A 139 8.34 -7.55 29.63
C LEU A 139 9.16 -7.17 30.88
N ASN A 140 10.48 -7.34 30.83
CA ASN A 140 11.36 -6.68 31.80
C ASN A 140 11.58 -5.21 31.42
N TRP A 141 12.08 -4.40 32.36
CA TRP A 141 12.58 -3.05 32.06
C TRP A 141 13.76 -3.15 31.08
N ALA A 142 13.82 -2.24 30.10
CA ALA A 142 14.84 -2.21 29.04
C ALA A 142 16.24 -1.73 29.50
N GLN A 143 16.72 -2.19 30.67
CA GLN A 143 17.88 -1.64 31.36
C GLN A 143 18.97 -2.70 31.72
N ASP A 144 18.61 -3.91 32.17
CA ASP A 144 19.58 -4.99 32.45
C ASP A 144 18.93 -6.40 32.54
N PRO A 145 19.12 -7.32 31.56
CA PRO A 145 19.62 -7.08 30.21
C PRO A 145 18.50 -6.49 29.33
N GLY A 146 18.72 -5.27 28.85
CA GLY A 146 17.83 -4.61 27.90
C GLY A 146 18.58 -3.49 27.17
N TYR A 147 17.89 -2.80 26.27
CA TYR A 147 18.45 -1.67 25.52
C TYR A 147 17.38 -0.64 25.19
N MET A 148 17.76 0.63 25.25
CA MET A 148 16.96 1.78 24.83
C MET A 148 17.84 2.66 23.95
N GLY A 149 17.34 3.08 22.80
CA GLY A 149 18.10 3.89 21.86
C GLY A 149 17.65 3.69 20.42
N THR A 150 18.43 4.27 19.50
CA THR A 150 18.31 4.04 18.06
C THR A 150 18.32 2.56 17.71
N LEU A 151 17.49 2.17 16.74
CA LEU A 151 17.52 0.86 16.11
C LEU A 151 17.99 0.95 14.64
N ASP A 152 18.62 2.06 14.26
CA ASP A 152 18.98 2.32 12.87
C ASP A 152 19.99 1.26 12.38
N GLY A 153 19.75 0.72 11.19
CA GLY A 153 20.49 -0.41 10.62
C GLY A 153 20.37 -1.73 11.38
N THR A 154 19.48 -1.84 12.38
CA THR A 154 19.31 -3.07 13.18
C THR A 154 18.66 -4.19 12.37
N ALA A 155 19.33 -5.36 12.37
CA ALA A 155 18.78 -6.61 11.85
C ALA A 155 17.86 -7.28 12.90
N ALA A 156 16.61 -6.85 12.95
CA ALA A 156 15.54 -7.58 13.63
C ALA A 156 15.09 -8.80 12.80
N GLN A 157 14.36 -9.72 13.43
CA GLN A 157 13.83 -10.91 12.75
C GLN A 157 12.46 -11.32 13.30
N VAL A 158 11.67 -11.99 12.47
CA VAL A 158 10.45 -12.68 12.87
C VAL A 158 10.81 -13.99 13.60
N THR A 159 10.26 -14.20 14.78
CA THR A 159 10.50 -15.41 15.58
C THR A 159 9.76 -16.62 14.97
N ALA A 160 10.08 -17.83 15.45
CA ALA A 160 9.31 -19.03 15.08
C ALA A 160 7.81 -18.92 15.44
N ALA A 161 7.47 -18.17 16.49
CA ALA A 161 6.07 -17.91 16.86
C ALA A 161 5.42 -16.87 15.92
N GLY A 162 6.16 -15.81 15.54
CA GLY A 162 5.68 -14.82 14.56
C GLY A 162 5.39 -15.46 13.21
N LYS A 163 6.28 -16.33 12.72
CA LYS A 163 6.10 -17.09 11.47
C LYS A 163 4.97 -18.12 11.53
N ALA A 164 4.68 -18.68 12.70
CA ALA A 164 3.55 -19.59 12.90
C ALA A 164 2.21 -18.88 13.11
N GLY A 165 2.25 -17.56 13.34
CA GLY A 165 1.10 -16.70 13.56
C GLY A 165 1.04 -15.56 12.53
N PRO A 166 0.88 -14.30 12.94
CA PRO A 166 0.46 -13.22 12.05
C PRO A 166 1.51 -12.77 11.03
N PHE A 167 2.78 -13.17 11.16
CA PHE A 167 3.89 -12.77 10.29
C PHE A 167 4.41 -13.92 9.42
N GLY A 168 3.60 -14.96 9.20
CA GLY A 168 3.97 -16.12 8.37
C GLY A 168 4.25 -15.81 6.89
N TYR A 169 3.88 -14.62 6.42
CA TYR A 169 4.13 -14.11 5.08
C TYR A 169 5.55 -13.53 4.88
N LEU A 170 6.32 -13.35 5.95
CA LEU A 170 7.69 -12.83 5.91
C LEU A 170 8.72 -13.95 5.92
N ASP A 171 9.73 -13.83 5.05
CA ASP A 171 10.84 -14.78 5.00
C ASP A 171 11.81 -14.61 6.18
N GLY A 172 11.63 -13.52 6.95
CA GLY A 172 11.92 -13.47 8.38
C GLY A 172 12.90 -12.39 8.80
N GLY A 173 13.60 -11.75 7.86
CA GLY A 173 14.34 -10.52 8.13
C GLY A 173 13.40 -9.34 8.33
N VAL A 174 13.69 -8.48 9.31
CA VAL A 174 13.04 -7.18 9.48
C VAL A 174 14.15 -6.12 9.57
N PRO A 175 14.70 -5.67 8.44
CA PRO A 175 15.80 -4.70 8.42
C PRO A 175 15.28 -3.28 8.66
N PHE A 176 15.69 -2.69 9.79
CA PHE A 176 15.45 -1.28 10.07
C PHE A 176 16.19 -0.39 9.07
N GLU A 177 15.69 0.82 8.88
CA GLU A 177 16.31 1.84 8.03
C GLU A 177 17.50 2.52 8.72
N ASP A 178 18.31 3.20 7.90
CA ASP A 178 19.51 4.00 8.23
C ASP A 178 19.77 4.76 6.93
N ASN A 179 18.96 5.79 6.69
CA ASN A 179 18.84 6.51 5.43
C ASN A 179 19.79 7.72 5.42
N ASP A 180 19.86 8.44 6.54
CA ASP A 180 20.88 9.44 6.86
C ASP A 180 21.46 9.17 8.26
N PRO A 181 22.74 8.75 8.40
CA PRO A 181 23.36 8.43 9.69
C PRO A 181 23.53 9.63 10.65
N GLN A 182 23.05 10.83 10.27
CA GLN A 182 22.95 12.01 11.13
C GLN A 182 21.57 12.18 11.78
N ILE A 183 20.54 11.48 11.29
CA ILE A 183 19.16 11.57 11.75
C ILE A 183 18.79 10.22 12.37
N GLY A 184 18.19 10.21 13.57
CA GLY A 184 17.62 8.96 14.10
C GLY A 184 16.28 8.68 13.41
N GLU A 185 16.19 7.62 12.61
CA GLU A 185 14.92 7.21 11.97
C GLU A 185 14.16 6.17 12.79
N SER A 186 14.73 5.64 13.86
CA SER A 186 14.05 4.68 14.72
C SER A 186 14.51 4.77 16.16
N TYR A 187 13.63 4.32 17.06
CA TYR A 187 13.95 4.19 18.49
C TYR A 187 13.14 3.04 19.08
N GLY A 188 13.72 2.28 20.02
CA GLY A 188 12.93 1.28 20.73
C GLY A 188 13.53 0.78 22.05
N TYR A 189 12.70 -0.01 22.73
CA TYR A 189 12.91 -0.56 24.07
C TYR A 189 12.99 -2.09 23.97
N LEU A 190 14.20 -2.61 23.78
CA LEU A 190 14.45 -4.04 23.72
C LEU A 190 14.54 -4.62 25.13
N ALA A 191 13.62 -5.52 25.47
CA ALA A 191 13.68 -6.30 26.70
C ALA A 191 13.25 -7.76 26.47
N VAL A 192 13.74 -8.66 27.32
CA VAL A 192 13.26 -10.05 27.35
C VAL A 192 11.92 -10.14 28.11
N PRO A 193 11.03 -11.08 27.76
CA PRO A 193 9.81 -11.37 28.54
C PRO A 193 10.07 -11.66 30.01
N LEU A 194 9.07 -11.40 30.87
CA LEU A 194 9.09 -11.85 32.26
C LEU A 194 9.22 -13.38 32.33
N ALA A 195 10.15 -13.87 33.17
CA ALA A 195 10.33 -15.30 33.38
C ALA A 195 9.20 -15.91 34.25
N ASP A 196 8.69 -15.12 35.20
CA ASP A 196 7.60 -15.48 36.12
C ASP A 196 6.49 -14.39 36.04
N PRO A 197 5.70 -14.35 34.95
CA PRO A 197 4.58 -13.42 34.82
C PRO A 197 3.46 -13.70 35.86
N PRO A 198 2.64 -12.71 36.22
CA PRO A 198 1.61 -12.87 37.24
C PRO A 198 0.42 -13.72 36.76
N GLY A 199 -0.10 -14.59 37.63
CA GLY A 199 -1.33 -15.34 37.36
C GLY A 199 -1.17 -16.40 36.25
N ASP A 200 -2.02 -16.32 35.24
CA ASP A 200 -1.96 -17.09 33.99
C ASP A 200 -1.41 -16.29 32.80
N ALA A 201 -0.88 -15.09 33.06
CA ALA A 201 -0.35 -14.21 32.02
C ALA A 201 0.85 -14.83 31.28
N ALA A 202 0.97 -14.55 29.98
CA ALA A 202 2.03 -15.06 29.13
C ALA A 202 2.39 -14.05 28.03
N PHE A 203 3.67 -13.97 27.68
CA PHE A 203 4.15 -13.12 26.60
C PHE A 203 4.79 -13.97 25.48
N THR A 204 4.40 -13.72 24.23
CA THR A 204 4.93 -14.41 23.05
C THR A 204 5.56 -13.40 22.08
N SER A 205 6.90 -13.32 22.05
CA SER A 205 7.62 -12.49 21.09
C SER A 205 7.42 -12.98 19.65
N TYR A 206 6.99 -12.07 18.78
CA TYR A 206 6.78 -12.30 17.35
C TYR A 206 7.87 -11.69 16.48
N VAL A 207 8.43 -10.55 16.88
CA VAL A 207 9.61 -9.93 16.28
C VAL A 207 10.60 -9.63 17.39
N ASP A 208 11.87 -10.00 17.20
CA ASP A 208 12.94 -9.76 18.16
C ASP A 208 14.22 -9.21 17.49
N ALA A 209 15.06 -8.52 18.27
CA ALA A 209 16.38 -8.04 17.85
C ALA A 209 17.46 -8.40 18.88
N PRO A 210 18.75 -8.48 18.50
CA PRO A 210 19.83 -8.65 19.47
C PRO A 210 19.86 -7.49 20.47
N ILE A 211 20.01 -7.76 21.77
CA ILE A 211 20.27 -6.69 22.75
C ILE A 211 21.77 -6.34 22.68
N PRO A 212 22.16 -5.09 22.35
CA PRO A 212 23.56 -4.68 22.30
C PRO A 212 24.34 -5.01 23.58
N GLY A 213 25.53 -5.57 23.42
CA GLY A 213 26.38 -6.00 24.55
C GLY A 213 25.92 -7.29 25.27
N SER A 214 24.83 -7.93 24.84
CA SER A 214 24.28 -9.16 25.43
C SER A 214 24.24 -10.31 24.42
N SER A 215 24.01 -11.53 24.93
CA SER A 215 23.64 -12.70 24.10
C SER A 215 22.12 -12.92 24.04
N ALA A 216 21.35 -12.09 24.74
CA ALA A 216 19.88 -12.12 24.72
C ALA A 216 19.32 -11.39 23.49
N ARG A 217 18.06 -11.69 23.16
CA ARG A 217 17.28 -10.98 22.15
C ARG A 217 16.06 -10.36 22.82
N GLY A 218 15.82 -9.09 22.56
CA GLY A 218 14.69 -8.34 23.11
C GLY A 218 13.51 -8.36 22.16
N SER A 219 12.30 -8.37 22.71
CA SER A 219 11.08 -8.28 21.91
C SER A 219 10.93 -6.87 21.35
N LEU A 220 10.49 -6.77 20.09
CA LEU A 220 10.04 -5.55 19.41
C LEU A 220 8.53 -5.55 19.18
N VAL A 221 7.98 -6.74 18.88
CA VAL A 221 6.55 -7.00 18.75
C VAL A 221 6.24 -8.32 19.43
N GLY A 222 5.18 -8.40 20.24
CA GLY A 222 4.72 -9.67 20.81
C GLY A 222 3.31 -9.60 21.41
N GLU A 223 2.66 -10.76 21.54
CA GLU A 223 1.34 -10.88 22.16
C GLU A 223 1.49 -11.11 23.67
N TYR A 224 0.93 -10.20 24.47
CA TYR A 224 0.75 -10.34 25.92
C TYR A 224 -0.69 -10.78 26.19
N VAL A 225 -0.85 -12.00 26.70
CA VAL A 225 -2.14 -12.54 27.14
C VAL A 225 -2.21 -12.43 28.65
N HIS A 226 -3.24 -11.79 29.20
CA HIS A 226 -3.47 -11.71 30.65
C HIS A 226 -4.94 -11.38 30.94
N ASP A 227 -5.47 -11.80 32.09
CA ASP A 227 -6.82 -11.47 32.58
C ASP A 227 -7.98 -11.73 31.57
N GLY A 228 -7.78 -12.66 30.63
CA GLY A 228 -8.74 -12.97 29.55
C GLY A 228 -8.65 -12.09 28.31
N ARG A 229 -7.66 -11.18 28.25
CA ARG A 229 -7.39 -10.24 27.14
C ARG A 229 -6.12 -10.64 26.37
N GLY A 230 -5.96 -10.09 25.17
CA GLY A 230 -4.74 -10.20 24.37
C GLY A 230 -4.36 -8.84 23.79
N GLU A 231 -3.14 -8.40 24.11
CA GLU A 231 -2.56 -7.12 23.69
C GLU A 231 -1.35 -7.38 22.78
N LEU A 232 -1.25 -6.70 21.64
CA LEU A 232 -0.05 -6.72 20.80
C LEU A 232 0.82 -5.53 21.19
N VAL A 233 1.88 -5.84 21.93
CA VAL A 233 2.82 -4.89 22.51
C VAL A 233 3.89 -4.56 21.48
N VAL A 234 3.97 -3.30 21.05
CA VAL A 234 5.02 -2.81 20.14
C VAL A 234 5.94 -1.85 20.89
N THR A 235 7.23 -2.17 20.96
CA THR A 235 8.21 -1.46 21.80
C THR A 235 9.18 -0.58 21.02
N PHE A 236 8.91 -0.32 19.75
CA PHE A 236 9.65 0.63 18.92
C PHE A 236 8.69 1.58 18.22
N VAL A 237 9.16 2.79 17.90
CA VAL A 237 8.37 3.80 17.20
C VAL A 237 8.62 3.73 15.69
N TYR A 238 7.64 4.15 14.91
CA TYR A 238 7.64 4.06 13.46
C TYR A 238 6.64 5.05 12.84
N ASN A 239 6.75 5.26 11.53
CA ASN A 239 5.75 5.94 10.71
C ASN A 239 5.35 5.10 9.48
N GLN A 240 4.34 5.56 8.72
CA GLN A 240 3.81 4.90 7.53
C GLN A 240 4.76 4.80 6.33
N HIS A 241 5.91 5.48 6.33
CA HIS A 241 6.85 5.50 5.21
C HIS A 241 7.93 4.41 5.33
N GLN A 242 8.26 4.02 6.55
CA GLN A 242 9.39 3.16 6.88
C GLN A 242 9.14 1.67 6.55
N ARG A 243 10.13 1.04 5.94
CA ARG A 243 10.16 -0.38 5.54
C ARG A 243 9.88 -1.32 6.69
N GLN A 244 10.52 -1.16 7.85
CA GLN A 244 10.30 -2.05 9.00
C GLN A 244 8.84 -2.06 9.45
N TYR A 245 8.14 -0.93 9.34
CA TYR A 245 6.71 -0.86 9.62
C TYR A 245 5.88 -1.49 8.50
N ARG A 246 6.14 -1.15 7.23
CA ARG A 246 5.41 -1.71 6.08
C ARG A 246 5.47 -3.23 6.02
N LEU A 247 6.60 -3.83 6.38
CA LEU A 247 6.74 -5.29 6.53
C LEU A 247 5.80 -5.87 7.59
N LEU A 248 5.52 -5.15 8.67
CA LEU A 248 4.74 -5.64 9.83
C LEU A 248 3.27 -5.21 9.82
N ALA A 249 2.92 -4.14 9.09
CA ALA A 249 1.58 -3.54 9.08
C ALA A 249 0.46 -4.57 8.81
N ARG A 250 0.65 -5.44 7.81
CA ARG A 250 -0.29 -6.53 7.49
C ARG A 250 -0.52 -7.48 8.67
N GLY A 251 0.55 -7.96 9.28
CA GLY A 251 0.48 -8.88 10.42
C GLY A 251 -0.16 -8.24 11.65
N ILE A 252 0.11 -6.95 11.90
CA ILE A 252 -0.55 -6.17 12.95
C ILE A 252 -2.07 -6.12 12.70
N VAL A 253 -2.51 -5.75 11.49
CA VAL A 253 -3.94 -5.68 11.13
C VAL A 253 -4.60 -7.07 11.13
N ALA A 254 -3.94 -8.10 10.60
CA ALA A 254 -4.45 -9.47 10.61
C ALA A 254 -4.61 -10.01 12.04
N TRP A 255 -3.61 -9.82 12.91
CA TRP A 255 -3.69 -10.19 14.32
C TRP A 255 -4.83 -9.47 15.03
N LEU A 256 -4.91 -8.15 14.87
CA LEU A 256 -5.91 -7.27 15.49
C LEU A 256 -7.34 -7.66 15.12
N THR A 257 -7.54 -8.03 13.85
CA THR A 257 -8.85 -8.34 13.28
C THR A 257 -9.17 -9.84 13.25
N GLN A 258 -8.33 -10.67 13.87
CA GLN A 258 -8.47 -12.13 13.91
C GLN A 258 -8.66 -12.73 12.50
N ASP A 259 -7.82 -12.27 11.57
CA ASP A 259 -7.78 -12.62 10.14
C ASP A 259 -9.03 -12.26 9.32
N VAL A 260 -10.02 -11.56 9.89
CA VAL A 260 -11.29 -11.22 9.22
C VAL A 260 -11.52 -9.70 9.23
N HIS A 261 -11.27 -9.04 8.09
CA HIS A 261 -11.52 -7.61 7.94
C HIS A 261 -11.95 -7.24 6.52
N LEU A 262 -12.72 -6.15 6.40
CA LEU A 262 -12.91 -5.50 5.12
C LEU A 262 -11.58 -4.88 4.69
N GLY A 263 -11.17 -5.11 3.46
CA GLY A 263 -9.94 -4.55 2.91
C GLY A 263 -9.16 -5.53 2.04
N VAL A 264 -8.29 -4.99 1.20
CA VAL A 264 -7.35 -5.76 0.37
C VAL A 264 -5.96 -5.15 0.51
N ASP A 265 -5.00 -6.00 0.87
CA ASP A 265 -3.59 -5.63 0.98
C ASP A 265 -2.75 -6.57 0.10
N ARG A 266 -2.04 -5.99 -0.87
CA ARG A 266 -1.21 -6.67 -1.86
C ARG A 266 0.02 -5.83 -2.22
N ASN A 267 1.17 -6.47 -2.38
CA ASN A 267 2.38 -5.80 -2.85
C ASN A 267 2.37 -5.82 -4.38
N HIS A 268 2.57 -4.68 -5.03
CA HIS A 268 2.38 -4.51 -6.47
C HIS A 268 3.68 -4.05 -7.15
N PHE A 269 3.98 -4.59 -8.33
CA PHE A 269 5.07 -4.07 -9.15
C PHE A 269 4.82 -4.37 -10.64
N ALA A 270 4.72 -3.31 -11.42
CA ALA A 270 4.60 -3.34 -12.87
C ALA A 270 5.51 -2.25 -13.45
N VAL A 271 6.06 -2.49 -14.63
CA VAL A 271 7.04 -1.60 -15.28
C VAL A 271 6.62 -1.45 -16.73
N HIS A 272 6.26 -0.22 -17.10
CA HIS A 272 6.00 0.17 -18.46
C HIS A 272 7.31 0.58 -19.11
N VAL A 273 7.52 0.14 -20.36
CA VAL A 273 8.66 0.50 -21.20
C VAL A 273 8.11 1.29 -22.36
N ASP A 274 8.40 2.58 -22.37
CA ASP A 274 7.92 3.52 -23.37
C ASP A 274 8.85 3.55 -24.61
N ASP A 275 8.43 4.28 -25.64
CA ASP A 275 9.09 4.44 -26.95
C ASP A 275 9.39 3.17 -27.78
N VAL A 276 8.76 2.03 -27.48
CA VAL A 276 9.11 0.77 -28.16
C VAL A 276 8.86 0.84 -29.67
N PHE A 277 9.93 0.56 -30.43
CA PHE A 277 10.11 0.73 -31.89
C PHE A 277 10.56 2.12 -32.37
N ALA A 278 10.46 3.18 -31.57
CA ALA A 278 11.02 4.50 -31.88
C ALA A 278 12.56 4.51 -31.68
N ALA A 279 13.14 5.70 -31.58
CA ALA A 279 14.52 5.92 -31.15
C ALA A 279 14.51 7.19 -30.29
N ASP A 280 15.17 7.13 -29.14
CA ASP A 280 15.09 8.18 -28.13
C ASP A 280 16.29 9.11 -28.33
N ASP A 281 16.14 10.41 -28.07
CA ASP A 281 17.27 11.34 -28.10
C ASP A 281 18.27 11.01 -26.98
N ARG A 282 19.53 11.47 -27.11
CA ARG A 282 20.64 11.04 -26.25
C ARG A 282 21.23 12.19 -25.43
N TRP A 283 21.42 11.97 -24.13
CA TRP A 283 22.15 12.88 -23.24
C TRP A 283 23.57 13.15 -23.77
N ASN A 284 23.98 14.42 -23.85
CA ASN A 284 25.33 14.80 -24.26
C ASN A 284 26.16 15.31 -23.07
N THR A 285 27.08 14.46 -22.61
CA THR A 285 27.98 14.70 -21.47
C THR A 285 29.04 15.82 -21.69
N GLU A 286 29.20 16.35 -22.91
CA GLU A 286 30.03 17.53 -23.17
C GLU A 286 29.23 18.85 -23.15
N LEU A 287 27.92 18.79 -23.40
CA LEU A 287 27.03 19.95 -23.48
C LEU A 287 26.13 20.13 -22.25
N ASN A 288 25.93 19.07 -21.48
CA ASN A 288 24.97 18.96 -20.38
C ASN A 288 23.52 19.27 -20.81
N CYS A 289 23.11 18.72 -21.96
CA CYS A 289 21.74 18.74 -22.48
C CYS A 289 21.55 17.64 -23.54
N THR A 290 20.32 17.45 -24.03
CA THR A 290 19.92 16.41 -25.00
C THR A 290 19.77 17.01 -26.42
N PRO A 291 20.71 16.83 -27.37
CA PRO A 291 20.64 17.46 -28.68
C PRO A 291 19.49 16.90 -29.52
N GLY A 292 18.56 17.77 -29.91
CA GLY A 292 17.23 17.41 -30.42
C GLY A 292 16.14 18.17 -29.64
N ASP A 293 16.32 18.29 -28.33
CA ASP A 293 15.40 18.96 -27.43
C ASP A 293 15.40 20.50 -27.61
N VAL A 294 14.29 21.10 -27.16
CA VAL A 294 13.92 22.51 -27.24
C VAL A 294 14.93 23.47 -26.59
N ASP A 295 15.78 22.98 -25.67
CA ASP A 295 16.78 23.77 -24.97
C ASP A 295 18.24 23.53 -25.44
N CYS A 296 18.52 22.39 -26.09
CA CYS A 296 19.85 21.97 -26.50
C CYS A 296 20.18 22.26 -27.98
N GLY A 297 19.18 22.67 -28.77
CA GLY A 297 19.34 22.85 -30.22
C GLY A 297 19.49 21.51 -30.96
N GLY A 298 19.79 21.54 -32.25
CA GLY A 298 19.86 20.31 -33.07
C GLY A 298 20.72 20.45 -34.32
N ALA A 299 20.39 19.70 -35.38
CA ALA A 299 21.14 19.68 -36.63
C ALA A 299 21.37 21.08 -37.25
N ASP A 300 20.41 21.99 -37.14
CA ASP A 300 20.54 23.39 -37.60
C ASP A 300 21.58 24.21 -36.80
N ALA A 301 21.93 23.78 -35.59
CA ALA A 301 23.03 24.33 -34.78
C ALA A 301 24.38 23.64 -35.06
N GLY A 302 24.40 22.61 -35.91
CA GLY A 302 25.60 21.81 -36.21
C GLY A 302 25.87 20.67 -35.23
N LEU A 303 24.87 20.28 -34.43
CA LEU A 303 24.90 19.10 -33.57
C LEU A 303 24.28 17.92 -34.35
N GLU A 304 25.07 16.90 -34.64
CA GLU A 304 24.57 15.66 -35.26
C GLU A 304 23.94 14.79 -34.16
N PRO A 305 22.65 14.39 -34.26
CA PRO A 305 22.02 13.50 -33.28
C PRO A 305 22.63 12.08 -33.31
N ASP A 306 22.72 11.44 -32.14
CA ASP A 306 23.11 10.04 -31.95
C ASP A 306 22.03 9.30 -31.14
N PRO A 307 20.83 9.08 -31.69
CA PRO A 307 19.70 8.57 -30.92
C PRO A 307 19.87 7.10 -30.54
N ILE A 308 19.31 6.72 -29.39
CA ILE A 308 19.38 5.38 -28.83
C ILE A 308 18.21 4.54 -29.36
N ARG A 309 18.48 3.34 -29.87
CA ARG A 309 17.43 2.38 -30.25
C ARG A 309 17.82 0.95 -29.90
N MET A 310 16.91 0.22 -29.27
CA MET A 310 17.03 -1.21 -29.00
C MET A 310 17.38 -1.99 -30.27
N THR A 311 18.23 -2.99 -30.12
CA THR A 311 18.54 -3.94 -31.19
C THR A 311 17.74 -5.24 -31.03
N ALA A 312 17.75 -6.08 -32.06
CA ALA A 312 17.22 -7.45 -31.96
C ALA A 312 17.84 -8.28 -30.81
N ALA A 313 19.08 -7.98 -30.40
CA ALA A 313 19.74 -8.65 -29.27
C ALA A 313 19.26 -8.15 -27.91
N ASP A 314 18.71 -6.94 -27.84
CA ASP A 314 18.13 -6.34 -26.63
C ASP A 314 16.70 -6.83 -26.44
N ALA A 315 15.92 -6.91 -27.52
CA ALA A 315 14.62 -7.59 -27.53
C ALA A 315 14.73 -9.08 -27.15
N GLU A 316 15.73 -9.80 -27.66
CA GLU A 316 16.00 -11.19 -27.24
C GLU A 316 16.36 -11.27 -25.76
N TYR A 317 17.13 -10.31 -25.23
CA TYR A 317 17.48 -10.30 -23.81
C TYR A 317 16.28 -9.98 -22.92
N ALA A 318 15.43 -9.02 -23.30
CA ALA A 318 14.21 -8.65 -22.58
C ALA A 318 13.25 -9.85 -22.42
N ALA A 319 13.05 -10.64 -23.48
CA ALA A 319 12.21 -11.84 -23.44
C ALA A 319 12.82 -12.92 -22.54
N GLN A 320 14.15 -13.10 -22.62
CA GLN A 320 14.87 -14.03 -21.73
C GLN A 320 14.88 -13.57 -20.27
N TRP A 321 14.94 -12.27 -20.00
CA TRP A 321 14.91 -11.72 -18.65
C TRP A 321 13.52 -11.90 -18.04
N SER A 322 12.47 -11.46 -18.72
CA SER A 322 11.07 -11.61 -18.30
C SER A 322 10.75 -13.09 -17.97
N GLY A 323 11.17 -14.01 -18.86
CA GLY A 323 11.00 -15.45 -18.66
C GLY A 323 11.88 -16.09 -17.57
N ARG A 324 12.98 -15.46 -17.14
CA ARG A 324 13.78 -15.92 -15.98
C ARG A 324 13.16 -15.50 -14.65
N HIS A 325 12.47 -14.37 -14.62
CA HIS A 325 11.95 -13.75 -13.40
C HIS A 325 10.44 -13.94 -13.17
N ASP A 326 9.73 -14.57 -14.11
CA ASP A 326 8.25 -14.67 -14.14
C ASP A 326 7.58 -13.28 -14.04
N PHE A 327 8.24 -12.28 -14.64
CA PHE A 327 7.86 -10.88 -14.56
C PHE A 327 7.62 -10.33 -15.97
N THR A 328 6.43 -9.80 -16.23
CA THR A 328 6.05 -9.28 -17.55
C THR A 328 6.24 -7.77 -17.59
N LEU A 329 6.96 -7.30 -18.61
CA LEU A 329 7.09 -5.89 -18.97
C LEU A 329 5.92 -5.45 -19.86
N ASP A 330 5.44 -4.23 -19.66
CA ASP A 330 4.38 -3.59 -20.46
C ASP A 330 5.03 -2.69 -21.51
N MET A 331 5.08 -3.15 -22.76
CA MET A 331 5.72 -2.44 -23.88
C MET A 331 4.75 -1.43 -24.49
N ALA A 332 4.94 -0.14 -24.24
CA ALA A 332 4.20 0.93 -24.88
C ALA A 332 4.87 1.27 -26.22
N PHE A 333 4.16 1.07 -27.35
CA PHE A 333 4.79 0.99 -28.68
C PHE A 333 4.37 2.09 -29.67
N ASN A 334 5.28 2.43 -30.59
CA ASN A 334 5.13 3.44 -31.63
C ASN A 334 5.39 2.85 -33.02
N GLY A 335 4.35 2.40 -33.70
CA GLY A 335 4.45 1.71 -35.00
C GLY A 335 5.14 2.55 -36.10
N GLY A 336 5.03 3.87 -36.04
CA GLY A 336 5.69 4.81 -36.95
C GLY A 336 7.21 4.71 -36.91
N GLY A 337 7.80 4.48 -35.72
CA GLY A 337 9.24 4.27 -35.56
C GLY A 337 9.78 3.08 -36.36
N SER A 338 9.05 1.95 -36.37
CA SER A 338 9.41 0.80 -37.21
C SER A 338 9.27 1.10 -38.70
N VAL A 339 8.23 1.85 -39.10
CA VAL A 339 8.02 2.23 -40.52
C VAL A 339 9.13 3.15 -41.02
N ALA A 340 9.53 4.14 -40.22
CA ALA A 340 10.66 5.03 -40.51
C ALA A 340 11.96 4.22 -40.62
N HIS A 341 12.28 3.39 -39.63
CA HIS A 341 13.48 2.57 -39.62
C HIS A 341 13.58 1.66 -40.85
N ARG A 342 12.46 1.01 -41.25
CA ARG A 342 12.41 0.18 -42.48
C ARG A 342 12.68 0.99 -43.74
N ALA A 343 12.09 2.18 -43.87
CA ALA A 343 12.29 3.02 -45.05
C ALA A 343 13.76 3.44 -45.24
N GLU A 344 14.48 3.65 -44.13
CA GLU A 344 15.90 4.01 -44.11
C GLU A 344 16.83 2.81 -44.30
N ASN A 345 16.44 1.63 -43.81
CA ASN A 345 17.26 0.43 -43.75
C ASN A 345 16.89 -0.66 -44.78
N GLY A 346 16.25 -0.28 -45.88
CA GLY A 346 15.98 -1.18 -47.02
C GLY A 346 14.86 -2.20 -46.75
N ASP A 347 13.75 -1.72 -46.19
CA ASP A 347 12.55 -2.46 -45.75
C ASP A 347 12.75 -3.41 -44.56
N ALA A 348 13.93 -3.40 -43.93
CA ALA A 348 14.28 -4.23 -42.78
C ALA A 348 14.19 -3.49 -41.44
N ASP A 349 13.63 -4.14 -40.42
CA ASP A 349 13.72 -3.71 -39.02
C ASP A 349 13.85 -4.94 -38.11
N PRO A 350 15.09 -5.39 -37.83
CA PRO A 350 15.34 -6.58 -37.02
C PRO A 350 14.84 -6.46 -35.57
N LEU A 351 14.69 -5.25 -35.02
CA LEU A 351 14.10 -5.04 -33.70
C LEU A 351 12.62 -5.44 -33.74
N ALA A 352 11.85 -4.82 -34.64
CA ALA A 352 10.43 -5.10 -34.77
C ALA A 352 10.17 -6.56 -35.16
N ASP A 353 10.95 -7.11 -36.10
CA ASP A 353 10.85 -8.53 -36.49
C ASP A 353 11.08 -9.47 -35.28
N ARG A 354 11.97 -9.11 -34.34
CA ARG A 354 12.22 -9.91 -33.12
C ARG A 354 11.12 -9.74 -32.08
N LEU A 355 10.74 -8.50 -31.76
CA LEU A 355 9.71 -8.21 -30.76
C LEU A 355 8.34 -8.76 -31.16
N LEU A 356 7.98 -8.73 -32.46
CA LEU A 356 6.75 -9.34 -32.97
C LEU A 356 6.77 -10.88 -32.87
N ALA A 357 7.94 -11.51 -32.98
CA ALA A 357 8.10 -12.95 -32.80
C ALA A 357 8.01 -13.38 -31.32
N ASP A 358 8.55 -12.54 -30.42
CA ASP A 358 8.51 -12.76 -28.97
C ASP A 358 7.29 -12.13 -28.28
N GLN A 359 6.30 -11.59 -29.03
CA GLN A 359 5.24 -10.71 -28.50
C GLN A 359 4.47 -11.26 -27.30
N ALA A 360 4.39 -12.59 -27.14
CA ALA A 360 3.71 -13.26 -26.03
C ALA A 360 4.52 -13.29 -24.71
N ALA A 361 5.73 -12.72 -24.69
CA ALA A 361 6.54 -12.50 -23.49
C ALA A 361 6.26 -11.15 -22.79
N TYR A 362 5.40 -10.32 -23.40
CA TYR A 362 5.13 -8.94 -22.97
C TYR A 362 3.64 -8.64 -22.99
N ARG A 363 3.25 -7.59 -22.28
CA ARG A 363 1.99 -6.87 -22.53
C ARG A 363 2.26 -5.69 -23.47
N TRP A 364 1.24 -5.22 -24.18
CA TRP A 364 1.39 -4.20 -25.23
C TRP A 364 0.37 -3.09 -25.07
N ILE A 365 0.86 -1.85 -24.93
CA ILE A 365 0.06 -0.64 -24.75
C ILE A 365 0.25 0.28 -25.96
N ASN A 366 -0.81 0.93 -26.44
CA ASN A 366 -0.67 1.91 -27.52
C ASN A 366 0.06 3.16 -27.00
N HIS A 367 1.12 3.60 -27.66
CA HIS A 367 1.88 4.80 -27.28
C HIS A 367 1.76 5.97 -28.27
N THR A 368 0.72 5.97 -29.11
CA THR A 368 0.59 6.79 -30.35
C THR A 368 1.54 6.37 -31.47
N TYR A 369 1.23 6.76 -32.71
CA TYR A 369 1.91 6.24 -33.90
C TYR A 369 3.32 6.80 -34.11
N ASP A 370 3.49 8.12 -34.06
CA ASP A 370 4.76 8.85 -34.31
C ASP A 370 5.32 9.58 -33.06
N HIS A 371 4.80 9.31 -31.85
CA HIS A 371 5.15 10.01 -30.61
C HIS A 371 5.14 11.57 -30.67
N PRO A 372 4.11 12.25 -31.20
CA PRO A 372 4.07 13.71 -31.18
C PRO A 372 3.51 14.28 -29.87
N PHE A 373 4.04 15.41 -29.40
CA PHE A 373 3.43 16.20 -28.33
C PHE A 373 1.97 16.57 -28.66
N LEU A 374 1.03 16.14 -27.83
CA LEU A 374 -0.42 16.28 -28.00
C LEU A 374 -1.05 17.45 -27.22
N GLY A 375 -0.23 18.33 -26.65
CA GLY A 375 -0.68 19.51 -25.91
C GLY A 375 -1.11 20.69 -26.78
N CYS A 376 -0.72 21.89 -26.35
CA CYS A 376 -0.72 23.08 -27.18
C CYS A 376 0.44 23.00 -28.20
N VAL A 377 0.31 23.73 -29.30
CA VAL A 377 1.43 23.86 -30.25
C VAL A 377 2.53 24.65 -29.56
N GLN A 378 3.72 24.08 -29.43
CA GLN A 378 4.83 24.68 -28.68
C GLN A 378 5.48 25.82 -29.48
N ASP A 379 5.62 26.98 -28.85
CA ASP A 379 6.50 28.07 -29.31
C ASP A 379 7.90 27.83 -28.71
N VAL A 380 8.71 27.05 -29.43
CA VAL A 380 10.11 26.72 -29.09
C VAL A 380 11.10 27.83 -29.48
N THR A 381 10.62 29.03 -29.85
CA THR A 381 11.51 30.20 -30.06
C THR A 381 11.93 30.87 -28.75
N VAL A 382 11.44 30.36 -27.61
CA VAL A 382 11.78 30.75 -26.25
C VAL A 382 12.09 29.49 -25.44
N VAL A 383 13.01 29.61 -24.48
CA VAL A 383 13.39 28.53 -23.55
C VAL A 383 13.17 29.03 -22.12
N PRO A 384 12.41 28.31 -21.27
CA PRO A 384 11.55 27.17 -21.64
C PRO A 384 10.47 27.56 -22.66
N TRP A 385 9.99 26.58 -23.41
CA TRP A 385 8.92 26.76 -24.39
C TRP A 385 7.62 27.26 -23.73
N ARG A 386 6.70 27.75 -24.55
CA ARG A 386 5.34 28.14 -24.12
C ARG A 386 4.31 27.73 -25.15
N CYS A 387 3.04 27.69 -24.77
CA CYS A 387 1.97 27.54 -25.75
C CYS A 387 1.96 28.70 -26.78
N GLN A 388 1.94 28.36 -28.06
CA GLN A 388 1.66 29.30 -29.14
C GLN A 388 0.24 29.86 -28.98
N THR A 389 0.08 31.16 -29.21
CA THR A 389 -1.23 31.83 -29.28
C THR A 389 -1.55 32.32 -30.68
N ASP A 390 -2.83 32.46 -30.98
CA ASP A 390 -3.32 33.01 -32.24
C ASP A 390 -3.35 34.56 -32.23
N ALA A 391 -3.95 35.16 -33.27
CA ALA A 391 -4.05 36.62 -33.38
C ALA A 391 -5.06 37.26 -32.39
N GLN A 392 -5.83 36.45 -31.65
CA GLN A 392 -6.76 36.86 -30.62
C GLN A 392 -6.12 36.73 -29.22
N GLY A 393 -5.04 35.95 -29.10
CA GLY A 393 -4.35 35.62 -27.86
C GLY A 393 -4.81 34.29 -27.26
N ASP A 394 -5.64 33.52 -27.97
CA ASP A 394 -6.12 32.22 -27.52
C ASP A 394 -5.07 31.14 -27.84
N THR A 395 -4.92 30.15 -26.96
CA THR A 395 -3.95 29.04 -27.14
C THR A 395 -4.30 28.20 -28.37
N VAL A 396 -3.29 27.95 -29.22
CA VAL A 396 -3.38 27.02 -30.35
C VAL A 396 -3.17 25.61 -29.84
N TRP A 397 -4.19 24.76 -29.97
CA TRP A 397 -4.18 23.37 -29.49
C TRP A 397 -3.95 22.36 -30.61
N VAL A 398 -3.25 21.26 -30.31
CA VAL A 398 -3.19 20.09 -31.20
C VAL A 398 -4.61 19.58 -31.42
N SER A 399 -4.96 19.32 -32.68
CA SER A 399 -6.35 19.09 -33.07
C SER A 399 -6.86 17.70 -32.68
N ARG A 400 -8.16 17.62 -32.35
CA ARG A 400 -8.86 16.34 -32.08
C ARG A 400 -8.63 15.29 -33.18
N ALA A 401 -8.61 15.73 -34.44
CA ALA A 401 -8.42 14.85 -35.58
C ALA A 401 -7.00 14.26 -35.64
N LEU A 402 -5.98 15.03 -35.25
CA LEU A 402 -4.60 14.53 -35.19
C LEU A 402 -4.40 13.57 -34.00
N ILE A 403 -4.95 13.90 -32.83
CA ILE A 403 -4.93 13.01 -31.65
C ILE A 403 -5.61 11.67 -31.98
N ALA A 404 -6.81 11.70 -32.57
CA ALA A 404 -7.54 10.49 -32.95
C ALA A 404 -6.80 9.67 -34.02
N ALA A 405 -6.18 10.32 -35.00
CA ALA A 405 -5.35 9.65 -36.01
C ALA A 405 -4.13 8.96 -35.35
N GLN A 406 -3.38 9.68 -34.52
CA GLN A 406 -2.19 9.14 -33.85
C GLN A 406 -2.48 7.92 -32.97
N VAL A 407 -3.66 7.84 -32.34
CA VAL A 407 -4.09 6.62 -31.63
C VAL A 407 -4.53 5.51 -32.59
N GLN A 408 -5.36 5.84 -33.60
CA GLN A 408 -5.93 4.84 -34.52
C GLN A 408 -4.91 4.25 -35.49
N ASP A 409 -4.03 5.07 -36.07
CA ASP A 409 -2.99 4.64 -37.02
C ASP A 409 -2.03 3.64 -36.35
N ASN A 410 -1.81 3.76 -35.04
CA ASN A 410 -1.01 2.81 -34.27
C ASN A 410 -1.72 1.47 -34.01
N LEU A 411 -3.05 1.49 -33.76
CA LEU A 411 -3.87 0.28 -33.70
C LEU A 411 -3.96 -0.42 -35.06
N ASP A 412 -4.06 0.35 -36.14
CA ASP A 412 -4.07 -0.16 -37.52
C ASP A 412 -2.70 -0.77 -37.88
N TRP A 413 -1.59 -0.16 -37.45
CA TRP A 413 -0.25 -0.74 -37.58
C TRP A 413 -0.11 -2.04 -36.79
N ALA A 414 -0.57 -2.09 -35.54
CA ALA A 414 -0.56 -3.30 -34.72
C ALA A 414 -1.36 -4.43 -35.38
N SER A 415 -2.57 -4.12 -35.88
CA SER A 415 -3.40 -5.08 -36.61
C SER A 415 -2.75 -5.54 -37.93
N ALA A 416 -2.03 -4.67 -38.64
CA ALA A 416 -1.33 -5.02 -39.88
C ALA A 416 -0.13 -5.95 -39.65
N ASN A 417 0.55 -5.78 -38.50
CA ASN A 417 1.72 -6.58 -38.12
C ASN A 417 1.38 -7.81 -37.26
N ASN A 418 0.10 -8.03 -36.93
CA ASN A 418 -0.38 -9.09 -36.04
C ASN A 418 0.19 -8.98 -34.62
N LEU A 419 0.32 -7.75 -34.12
CA LEU A 419 0.62 -7.49 -32.71
C LEU A 419 -0.67 -7.59 -31.88
N THR A 420 -0.64 -8.39 -30.82
CA THR A 420 -1.80 -8.63 -29.94
C THR A 420 -1.74 -7.72 -28.72
N LEU A 421 -2.67 -6.77 -28.62
CA LEU A 421 -2.87 -5.95 -27.42
C LEU A 421 -3.86 -6.65 -26.48
N GLU A 422 -3.66 -6.56 -25.16
CA GLU A 422 -4.60 -7.12 -24.18
C GLU A 422 -5.88 -6.27 -24.07
N ASP A 423 -5.75 -4.94 -24.07
CA ASP A 423 -6.86 -4.02 -24.25
C ASP A 423 -6.48 -2.82 -25.16
N PRO A 424 -7.07 -2.68 -26.36
CA PRO A 424 -6.84 -1.51 -27.22
C PRO A 424 -7.42 -0.20 -26.65
N ALA A 425 -8.12 -0.22 -25.51
CA ALA A 425 -8.58 0.95 -24.78
C ALA A 425 -7.54 1.54 -23.80
N GLU A 426 -6.32 1.00 -23.78
CA GLU A 426 -5.16 1.51 -23.05
C GLU A 426 -4.30 2.43 -23.94
N LEU A 427 -3.93 3.60 -23.42
CA LEU A 427 -3.09 4.59 -24.12
C LEU A 427 -2.05 5.20 -23.17
N VAL A 428 -0.82 5.31 -23.64
CA VAL A 428 0.17 6.27 -23.16
C VAL A 428 0.31 7.35 -24.23
N THR A 429 0.11 8.63 -23.89
CA THR A 429 0.47 9.72 -24.81
C THR A 429 1.95 10.05 -24.64
N GLY A 430 2.66 10.38 -25.73
CA GLY A 430 4.09 10.72 -25.64
C GLY A 430 4.33 11.92 -24.74
N GLU A 431 5.38 11.91 -23.91
CA GLU A 431 5.62 12.91 -22.83
C GLU A 431 4.40 13.09 -21.88
N HIS A 432 3.55 12.06 -21.75
CA HIS A 432 2.20 12.14 -21.12
C HIS A 432 1.33 13.30 -21.65
N SER A 433 1.65 13.79 -22.86
CA SER A 433 1.23 15.09 -23.34
C SER A 433 -0.27 15.17 -23.67
N GLY A 434 -0.76 16.41 -23.73
CA GLY A 434 -2.20 16.70 -23.77
C GLY A 434 -2.86 16.72 -22.39
N LEU A 435 -2.20 16.18 -21.35
CA LEU A 435 -2.49 16.47 -19.94
C LEU A 435 -1.85 17.80 -19.50
N VAL A 436 -2.01 18.19 -18.23
CA VAL A 436 -1.35 19.37 -17.65
C VAL A 436 0.17 19.17 -17.55
N THR A 437 0.95 20.15 -18.01
CA THR A 437 2.42 20.20 -17.90
C THR A 437 2.82 21.56 -17.34
N LEU A 438 3.18 21.65 -16.06
CA LEU A 438 3.42 22.94 -15.39
C LEU A 438 4.88 23.38 -15.46
N PRO A 439 5.17 24.69 -15.66
CA PRO A 439 4.22 25.81 -15.81
C PRO A 439 3.73 26.11 -17.24
N GLN A 440 4.26 25.43 -18.27
CA GLN A 440 4.12 25.81 -19.69
C GLN A 440 2.68 25.63 -20.24
N GLN A 441 1.98 24.60 -19.76
CA GLN A 441 0.61 24.21 -20.12
C GLN A 441 -0.22 23.93 -18.85
N PRO A 442 -0.88 24.95 -18.27
CA PRO A 442 -1.61 24.81 -17.00
C PRO A 442 -3.00 24.16 -17.11
N THR A 443 -3.40 23.68 -18.29
CA THR A 443 -4.68 23.00 -18.55
C THR A 443 -4.50 21.91 -19.59
N ASP A 444 -5.22 20.79 -19.46
CA ASP A 444 -5.29 19.76 -20.50
C ASP A 444 -5.65 20.36 -21.87
N ASN A 445 -5.20 19.70 -22.95
CA ASN A 445 -5.71 19.99 -24.29
C ASN A 445 -7.22 19.67 -24.35
N PRO A 446 -8.09 20.66 -24.64
CA PRO A 446 -9.55 20.44 -24.67
C PRO A 446 -10.00 19.46 -25.75
N ASN A 447 -9.13 19.12 -26.71
CA ASN A 447 -9.38 18.12 -27.75
C ASN A 447 -9.07 16.68 -27.31
N LEU A 448 -8.30 16.47 -26.23
CA LEU A 448 -7.83 15.14 -25.81
C LEU A 448 -9.03 14.25 -25.40
N GLY A 449 -9.77 14.61 -24.34
CA GLY A 449 -10.93 13.83 -23.88
C GLY A 449 -11.96 13.48 -25.00
N PRO A 450 -12.32 14.42 -25.89
CA PRO A 450 -13.14 14.12 -27.07
C PRO A 450 -12.50 13.16 -28.09
N ALA A 451 -11.18 13.16 -28.26
CA ALA A 451 -10.48 12.22 -29.14
C ALA A 451 -10.41 10.81 -28.53
N LEU A 452 -10.15 10.68 -27.23
CA LEU A 452 -10.25 9.39 -26.49
C LEU A 452 -11.62 8.74 -26.70
N GLY A 453 -12.69 9.56 -26.77
CA GLY A 453 -14.05 9.10 -27.07
C GLY A 453 -14.31 8.70 -28.53
N ASP A 454 -13.51 9.15 -29.50
CA ASP A 454 -13.61 8.69 -30.88
C ASP A 454 -12.88 7.35 -31.07
N THR A 455 -11.79 7.13 -30.35
CA THR A 455 -10.90 5.96 -30.47
C THR A 455 -11.18 4.85 -29.47
N GLY A 456 -12.06 5.10 -28.49
CA GLY A 456 -12.51 4.10 -27.51
C GLY A 456 -11.60 3.91 -26.30
N VAL A 457 -10.61 4.79 -26.10
CA VAL A 457 -9.68 4.75 -24.96
C VAL A 457 -10.43 4.99 -23.65
N THR A 458 -10.23 4.10 -22.67
CA THR A 458 -10.79 4.21 -21.32
C THR A 458 -9.74 4.28 -20.22
N TRP A 459 -8.47 4.00 -20.53
CA TRP A 459 -7.35 4.09 -19.60
C TRP A 459 -6.22 4.89 -20.24
N LEU A 460 -5.81 5.95 -19.57
CA LEU A 460 -4.77 6.87 -20.05
C LEU A 460 -3.67 6.95 -19.00
N ALA A 461 -2.42 6.68 -19.35
CA ALA A 461 -1.32 6.91 -18.42
C ALA A 461 -1.18 8.39 -18.07
N SER A 462 -0.79 8.69 -16.82
CA SER A 462 -0.33 10.01 -16.38
C SER A 462 0.93 9.86 -15.55
N ASP A 463 1.69 10.94 -15.35
CA ASP A 463 2.86 10.95 -14.47
C ASP A 463 2.43 11.27 -13.03
N SER A 464 2.80 10.42 -12.08
CA SER A 464 2.48 10.58 -10.66
C SER A 464 3.24 11.71 -9.96
N SER A 465 4.35 12.21 -10.52
CA SER A 465 5.05 13.41 -10.02
C SER A 465 4.21 14.68 -10.21
N ARG A 466 3.38 14.71 -11.27
CA ARG A 466 2.48 15.82 -11.62
C ARG A 466 1.03 15.57 -11.22
N GLU A 467 0.59 14.33 -11.27
CA GLU A 467 -0.80 13.90 -11.05
C GLU A 467 -0.84 12.60 -10.23
N SER A 468 -0.61 12.69 -8.91
CA SER A 468 -0.53 11.51 -8.04
C SER A 468 -1.85 10.72 -7.90
N GLY A 469 -3.01 11.32 -8.21
CA GLY A 469 -4.33 10.72 -8.05
C GLY A 469 -5.10 10.51 -9.36
N GLN A 470 -5.70 9.34 -9.55
CA GLN A 470 -6.57 9.05 -10.69
C GLN A 470 -7.75 10.05 -10.78
N ARG A 471 -7.96 10.58 -11.98
CA ARG A 471 -9.14 11.39 -12.35
C ARG A 471 -9.83 10.86 -13.61
N VAL A 472 -10.89 11.55 -14.03
CA VAL A 472 -11.63 11.26 -15.26
C VAL A 472 -11.32 12.32 -16.31
N LEU A 473 -11.02 11.91 -17.54
CA LEU A 473 -10.83 12.77 -18.70
C LEU A 473 -11.61 12.23 -19.91
N GLY A 474 -12.71 12.89 -20.27
CA GLY A 474 -13.64 12.37 -21.27
C GLY A 474 -14.23 11.01 -20.83
N PRO A 475 -14.12 9.95 -21.63
CA PRO A 475 -14.50 8.58 -21.22
C PRO A 475 -13.43 7.88 -20.36
N ALA A 476 -12.20 8.38 -20.35
CA ALA A 476 -11.06 7.69 -19.77
C ALA A 476 -10.84 8.02 -18.29
N ARG A 477 -10.13 7.12 -17.62
CA ARG A 477 -9.54 7.34 -16.30
C ARG A 477 -8.03 7.36 -16.41
N THR A 478 -7.41 8.27 -15.66
CA THR A 478 -5.96 8.32 -15.62
C THR A 478 -5.37 7.19 -14.76
N VAL A 479 -4.17 6.74 -15.12
CA VAL A 479 -3.37 5.77 -14.39
C VAL A 479 -2.01 6.40 -14.13
N PRO A 480 -1.84 7.08 -12.98
CA PRO A 480 -0.57 7.67 -12.60
C PRO A 480 0.53 6.62 -12.49
N ARG A 481 1.68 6.90 -13.11
CA ARG A 481 2.88 6.04 -13.13
C ARG A 481 4.02 6.71 -12.36
N TYR A 482 4.82 5.92 -11.67
CA TYR A 482 6.03 6.39 -11.00
C TYR A 482 7.20 6.50 -12.00
N PRO A 483 7.85 7.66 -12.16
CA PRO A 483 9.12 7.68 -12.85
C PRO A 483 10.16 6.86 -12.05
N MET A 484 11.12 6.29 -12.76
CA MET A 484 12.39 5.86 -12.18
C MET A 484 13.47 6.87 -12.61
N ASN A 485 14.46 7.13 -11.76
CA ASN A 485 15.60 7.99 -12.10
C ASN A 485 16.64 7.22 -12.94
N ILE A 486 16.13 6.58 -13.99
CA ILE A 486 16.86 5.93 -15.08
C ILE A 486 16.31 6.62 -16.33
N PHE A 487 16.98 7.67 -16.79
CA PHE A 487 16.41 8.70 -17.67
C PHE A 487 16.25 8.21 -19.11
N TYR A 488 15.25 8.74 -19.81
CA TYR A 488 14.82 8.27 -21.14
C TYR A 488 15.91 8.38 -22.23
N ASN A 489 16.86 9.27 -22.00
CA ASN A 489 17.91 9.70 -22.91
C ASN A 489 19.28 9.07 -22.61
N ALA A 490 19.33 8.08 -21.70
CA ALA A 490 20.55 7.37 -21.31
C ALA A 490 20.53 5.88 -21.71
N GLY A 491 21.53 5.48 -22.51
CA GLY A 491 21.78 4.08 -22.89
C GLY A 491 22.96 3.44 -22.15
N ARG A 492 23.85 4.27 -21.59
CA ARG A 492 25.08 3.86 -20.89
C ARG A 492 25.07 4.24 -19.42
N ALA A 493 25.75 3.45 -18.61
CA ALA A 493 25.90 3.73 -17.18
C ALA A 493 26.66 5.05 -16.92
N GLU A 494 27.65 5.38 -17.75
CA GLU A 494 28.42 6.63 -17.64
C GLU A 494 27.55 7.87 -17.94
N GLU A 495 26.68 7.80 -18.95
CA GLU A 495 25.76 8.88 -19.34
C GLU A 495 24.73 9.13 -18.25
N GLN A 496 24.13 8.05 -17.74
CA GLN A 496 23.19 8.09 -16.64
C GLN A 496 23.79 8.73 -15.37
N VAL A 497 25.05 8.46 -15.03
CA VAL A 497 25.69 9.06 -13.85
C VAL A 497 26.07 10.52 -14.10
N ASP A 498 26.48 10.88 -15.32
CA ASP A 498 26.81 12.26 -15.69
C ASP A 498 25.58 13.17 -15.64
N GLU A 499 24.45 12.74 -16.20
CA GLU A 499 23.18 13.46 -16.12
C GLU A 499 22.62 13.52 -14.69
N TYR A 500 22.68 12.40 -13.95
CA TYR A 500 22.28 12.36 -12.54
C TYR A 500 23.12 13.33 -11.69
N ASN A 501 24.42 13.43 -11.97
CA ASN A 501 25.28 14.45 -11.38
C ASN A 501 24.85 15.86 -11.80
N TRP A 502 24.50 16.09 -13.06
CA TRP A 502 24.05 17.40 -13.53
C TRP A 502 22.77 17.86 -12.80
N ILE A 503 21.78 16.99 -12.64
CA ILE A 503 20.49 17.33 -12.00
C ILE A 503 20.63 17.47 -10.48
N TYR A 504 21.26 16.48 -9.83
CA TYR A 504 21.23 16.35 -8.36
C TYR A 504 22.47 16.89 -7.64
N THR A 505 23.40 17.54 -8.34
CA THR A 505 24.54 18.22 -7.72
C THR A 505 24.36 19.75 -7.72
N ARG A 506 24.86 20.39 -6.64
CA ARG A 506 24.90 21.85 -6.48
C ARG A 506 25.72 22.51 -7.59
N ALA A 507 25.37 23.74 -7.96
CA ALA A 507 26.11 24.54 -8.93
C ALA A 507 27.56 24.84 -8.48
N ALA A 508 27.81 24.87 -7.17
CA ALA A 508 29.15 25.03 -6.61
C ALA A 508 30.08 23.83 -6.86
N ASP A 509 29.51 22.64 -7.04
CA ASP A 509 30.22 21.36 -7.19
C ASP A 509 30.22 20.85 -8.64
N GLY A 510 29.65 21.63 -9.58
CA GLY A 510 29.69 21.38 -11.03
C GLY A 510 28.38 20.95 -11.68
N GLY A 511 27.31 20.74 -10.89
CA GLY A 511 25.97 20.45 -11.42
C GLY A 511 25.21 21.69 -11.88
N SER A 512 23.95 21.49 -12.23
CA SER A 512 23.00 22.55 -12.63
C SER A 512 22.57 23.45 -11.45
N GLY A 513 22.60 22.93 -10.22
CA GLY A 513 21.98 23.56 -9.06
C GLY A 513 20.46 23.44 -8.99
N ILE A 514 19.82 22.64 -9.86
CA ILE A 514 18.36 22.39 -9.83
C ILE A 514 17.91 21.91 -8.45
N CYS A 515 18.63 20.94 -7.88
CA CYS A 515 18.38 20.40 -6.54
C CYS A 515 18.43 21.44 -5.41
N GLU A 516 19.08 22.60 -5.61
CA GLU A 516 19.17 23.66 -4.60
C GLU A 516 17.89 24.50 -4.49
N THR A 517 16.96 24.35 -5.43
CA THR A 517 15.72 25.15 -5.53
C THR A 517 14.44 24.33 -5.68
N SER A 518 14.55 23.03 -5.96
CA SER A 518 13.41 22.12 -6.02
C SER A 518 12.91 21.77 -4.61
N ALA A 519 11.59 21.71 -4.43
CA ALA A 519 10.97 21.12 -3.25
C ALA A 519 10.88 19.58 -3.33
N ASN A 520 11.11 19.02 -4.51
CA ASN A 520 10.77 17.63 -4.87
C ASN A 520 12.01 16.73 -5.05
N THR A 521 13.19 17.20 -4.65
CA THR A 521 14.39 16.35 -4.56
C THR A 521 15.37 16.90 -3.54
N THR A 522 16.29 16.06 -3.07
CA THR A 522 17.49 16.48 -2.34
C THR A 522 18.68 16.67 -3.29
N CYS A 523 19.73 17.35 -2.83
CA CYS A 523 21.03 17.36 -3.49
C CYS A 523 21.92 16.25 -2.94
N LEU A 524 22.75 15.66 -3.82
CA LEU A 524 23.90 14.86 -3.43
C LEU A 524 24.88 15.65 -2.53
N ASP A 525 25.57 14.97 -1.63
CA ASP A 525 26.66 15.57 -0.83
C ASP A 525 27.89 15.92 -1.68
N ALA A 526 28.16 15.13 -2.72
CA ALA A 526 29.21 15.33 -3.71
C ALA A 526 28.82 14.61 -5.03
N PRO A 527 29.38 15.01 -6.18
CA PRO A 527 29.21 14.29 -7.43
C PRO A 527 29.62 12.81 -7.30
N LEU A 528 28.82 11.92 -7.89
CA LEU A 528 29.11 10.50 -8.03
C LEU A 528 30.28 10.29 -9.01
N ASP A 529 31.05 9.23 -8.79
CA ASP A 529 32.09 8.80 -9.73
C ASP A 529 31.44 8.21 -11.00
N VAL A 530 31.70 8.81 -12.17
CA VAL A 530 31.02 8.45 -13.44
C VAL A 530 31.19 6.98 -13.84
N GLN A 531 32.25 6.30 -13.38
CA GLN A 531 32.54 4.90 -13.73
C GLN A 531 31.92 3.88 -12.77
N THR A 532 31.55 4.30 -11.55
CA THR A 532 31.13 3.38 -10.48
C THR A 532 29.85 3.80 -9.77
N GLY A 533 29.41 5.04 -9.91
CA GLY A 533 28.24 5.62 -9.25
C GLY A 533 26.92 4.95 -9.63
N TYR A 534 26.82 4.38 -10.83
CA TYR A 534 25.60 3.70 -11.27
C TYR A 534 25.29 2.49 -10.39
N GLU A 535 26.21 1.52 -10.35
CA GLU A 535 26.09 0.29 -9.55
C GLU A 535 26.20 0.54 -8.04
N SER A 536 27.00 1.53 -7.61
CA SER A 536 27.28 1.76 -6.18
C SER A 536 26.30 2.70 -5.47
N TYR A 537 25.56 3.52 -6.21
CA TYR A 537 24.65 4.52 -5.64
C TYR A 537 23.25 4.51 -6.29
N ILE A 538 23.16 4.71 -7.62
CA ILE A 538 21.87 4.89 -8.31
C ILE A 538 21.05 3.60 -8.24
N VAL A 539 21.61 2.45 -8.63
CA VAL A 539 20.92 1.15 -8.60
C VAL A 539 20.41 0.79 -7.18
N PRO A 540 21.21 0.91 -6.10
CA PRO A 540 20.71 0.73 -4.73
C PRO A 540 19.66 1.75 -4.26
N LEU A 541 19.69 2.99 -4.76
CA LEU A 541 18.71 4.02 -4.41
C LEU A 541 17.37 3.78 -5.11
N GLU A 542 17.39 3.60 -6.44
CA GLU A 542 16.19 3.31 -7.24
C GLU A 542 15.48 2.05 -6.75
N ALA A 543 16.25 1.00 -6.42
CA ALA A 543 15.67 -0.21 -5.86
C ALA A 543 14.97 0.02 -4.51
N ARG A 544 15.50 0.90 -3.63
CA ARG A 544 14.84 1.26 -2.36
C ARG A 544 13.56 2.06 -2.59
N ILE A 545 13.57 3.03 -3.50
CA ILE A 545 12.40 3.86 -3.84
C ILE A 545 11.29 2.98 -4.44
N ALA A 546 11.61 2.18 -5.46
CA ALA A 546 10.65 1.30 -6.13
C ALA A 546 10.11 0.19 -5.20
N LEU A 547 10.98 -0.43 -4.38
CA LEU A 547 10.54 -1.39 -3.36
C LEU A 547 9.59 -0.74 -2.35
N ARG A 548 9.88 0.48 -1.87
CA ARG A 548 8.99 1.19 -0.96
C ARG A 548 7.61 1.41 -1.57
N HIS A 549 7.51 1.75 -2.86
CA HIS A 549 6.22 1.84 -3.56
C HIS A 549 5.53 0.48 -3.63
N ALA A 550 6.26 -0.58 -3.97
CA ALA A 550 5.72 -1.94 -4.02
C ALA A 550 5.16 -2.43 -2.67
N LEU A 551 5.75 -2.00 -1.55
CA LEU A 551 5.29 -2.30 -0.19
C LEU A 551 4.21 -1.32 0.35
N ALA A 552 3.74 -0.37 -0.47
CA ALA A 552 2.77 0.64 -0.06
C ALA A 552 1.30 0.20 -0.18
N ASN A 553 1.04 -1.04 -0.64
CA ASN A 553 -0.28 -1.49 -1.10
C ASN A 553 -0.85 -0.60 -2.22
N ASP A 554 0.03 -0.08 -3.09
CA ASP A 554 -0.28 0.86 -4.16
C ASP A 554 -0.10 0.17 -5.53
N PRO A 555 -1.14 0.08 -6.38
CA PRO A 555 -1.05 -0.65 -7.64
C PRO A 555 -0.38 0.13 -8.78
N ARG A 556 -0.01 1.42 -8.59
CA ARG A 556 0.56 2.26 -9.66
C ARG A 556 1.85 1.63 -10.25
N PRO A 557 2.02 1.60 -11.59
CA PRO A 557 3.21 1.04 -12.20
C PRO A 557 4.36 2.04 -12.14
N HIS A 558 5.59 1.56 -12.37
CA HIS A 558 6.72 2.41 -12.71
C HIS A 558 6.82 2.54 -14.24
N PHE A 559 7.54 3.54 -14.75
CA PHE A 559 7.90 3.64 -16.17
C PHE A 559 9.39 3.93 -16.39
N ILE A 560 9.88 3.41 -17.51
CA ILE A 560 11.23 3.57 -18.10
C ILE A 560 11.05 3.61 -19.64
N HIS A 561 12.13 3.80 -20.39
CA HIS A 561 12.07 3.92 -21.85
C HIS A 561 12.92 2.83 -22.55
N GLN A 562 12.73 2.66 -23.86
CA GLN A 562 13.40 1.59 -24.62
C GLN A 562 14.94 1.75 -24.63
N SER A 563 15.45 2.98 -24.56
CA SER A 563 16.87 3.29 -24.36
C SER A 563 17.48 2.55 -23.18
N ASN A 564 16.76 2.46 -22.07
CA ASN A 564 17.23 1.84 -20.83
C ASN A 564 17.34 0.30 -20.94
N LEU A 565 16.73 -0.30 -21.97
CA LEU A 565 16.89 -1.71 -22.33
C LEU A 565 17.96 -1.94 -23.42
N ALA A 566 18.44 -0.88 -24.07
CA ALA A 566 19.44 -0.90 -25.13
C ALA A 566 20.88 -0.74 -24.57
N GLU A 567 21.88 -0.87 -25.45
CA GLU A 567 23.31 -0.67 -25.14
C GLU A 567 23.82 -1.39 -23.87
N ASP A 568 24.10 -0.67 -22.78
CA ASP A 568 24.59 -1.25 -21.51
C ASP A 568 23.43 -1.88 -20.69
N ARG A 569 22.19 -1.59 -21.07
CA ARG A 569 20.93 -2.14 -20.54
C ARG A 569 20.69 -1.75 -19.09
N ILE A 570 20.84 -0.46 -18.83
CA ILE A 570 20.90 0.12 -17.49
C ILE A 570 19.66 -0.15 -16.61
N ALA A 571 18.47 -0.40 -17.16
CA ALA A 571 17.30 -0.74 -16.35
C ALA A 571 17.45 -2.04 -15.54
N TYR A 572 18.10 -3.07 -16.10
CA TYR A 572 18.03 -4.42 -15.49
C TYR A 572 18.72 -4.52 -14.12
N PRO A 573 19.90 -3.93 -13.84
CA PRO A 573 20.48 -3.91 -12.49
C PRO A 573 19.51 -3.41 -11.40
N ALA A 574 18.75 -2.34 -11.66
CA ALA A 574 17.75 -1.83 -10.72
C ALA A 574 16.57 -2.80 -10.56
N LEU A 575 16.02 -3.32 -11.67
CA LEU A 575 14.89 -4.26 -11.64
C LEU A 575 15.27 -5.60 -10.98
N GLU A 576 16.45 -6.16 -11.29
CA GLU A 576 16.98 -7.36 -10.64
C GLU A 576 17.15 -7.13 -9.13
N LYS A 577 17.59 -5.95 -8.71
CA LYS A 577 17.71 -5.60 -7.30
C LYS A 577 16.35 -5.44 -6.60
N VAL A 578 15.35 -4.81 -7.22
CA VAL A 578 13.97 -4.75 -6.64
C VAL A 578 13.40 -6.15 -6.42
N LEU A 579 13.54 -7.03 -7.42
CA LEU A 579 13.02 -8.40 -7.35
C LEU A 579 13.78 -9.24 -6.31
N ALA A 580 15.10 -9.09 -6.20
CA ALA A 580 15.92 -9.78 -5.20
C ALA A 580 15.63 -9.29 -3.77
N ASP A 581 15.65 -7.97 -3.55
CA ASP A 581 15.37 -7.36 -2.25
C ASP A 581 13.94 -7.71 -1.78
N TYR A 582 12.97 -7.83 -2.69
CA TYR A 582 11.63 -8.31 -2.34
C TYR A 582 11.62 -9.79 -1.94
N ALA A 583 12.30 -10.65 -2.71
CA ALA A 583 12.36 -12.08 -2.44
C ALA A 583 13.07 -12.41 -1.10
N ASP A 584 14.05 -11.61 -0.69
CA ASP A 584 14.71 -11.75 0.61
C ASP A 584 13.82 -11.36 1.81
N LEU A 585 12.67 -10.69 1.56
CA LEU A 585 11.76 -10.19 2.60
C LEU A 585 10.48 -11.04 2.76
N PHE A 586 9.97 -11.65 1.68
CA PHE A 586 8.66 -12.29 1.64
C PHE A 586 8.70 -13.78 1.30
N ALA A 587 7.83 -14.55 1.95
CA ALA A 587 7.64 -15.96 1.62
C ALA A 587 6.91 -16.14 0.26
N ASP A 588 7.10 -17.32 -0.36
CA ASP A 588 6.52 -17.71 -1.67
C ASP A 588 5.00 -17.47 -1.80
N ASP A 589 4.24 -17.41 -0.70
CA ASP A 589 2.80 -17.19 -0.71
C ASP A 589 2.38 -15.71 -0.81
N THR A 590 3.37 -14.82 -0.86
CA THR A 590 3.22 -13.36 -0.92
C THR A 590 4.01 -12.78 -2.11
N PRO A 591 3.75 -13.21 -3.36
CA PRO A 591 4.45 -12.71 -4.53
C PRO A 591 4.13 -11.24 -4.83
N LEU A 592 5.00 -10.56 -5.60
CA LEU A 592 4.64 -9.29 -6.24
C LEU A 592 3.49 -9.49 -7.23
N VAL A 593 2.56 -8.56 -7.25
CA VAL A 593 1.39 -8.58 -8.14
C VAL A 593 1.66 -7.66 -9.34
N ASN A 594 2.03 -8.27 -10.46
CA ASN A 594 2.28 -7.64 -11.76
C ASN A 594 0.96 -7.59 -12.57
N LEU A 595 0.40 -6.40 -12.76
CA LEU A 595 -0.91 -6.17 -13.40
C LEU A 595 -0.79 -5.38 -14.71
N PRO A 596 -1.68 -5.59 -15.71
CA PRO A 596 -1.85 -4.66 -16.82
C PRO A 596 -2.40 -3.30 -16.36
N MET A 597 -2.14 -2.24 -17.12
CA MET A 597 -2.52 -0.85 -16.81
C MET A 597 -4.02 -0.68 -16.49
N LYS A 598 -4.89 -1.37 -17.22
CA LYS A 598 -6.34 -1.44 -17.00
C LYS A 598 -6.72 -1.97 -15.63
N ASP A 599 -6.10 -3.07 -15.20
CA ASP A 599 -6.44 -3.70 -13.92
C ASP A 599 -5.89 -2.87 -12.76
N ILE A 600 -4.76 -2.17 -12.95
CA ILE A 600 -4.29 -1.11 -12.05
C ILE A 600 -5.33 0.01 -11.95
N GLY A 601 -5.75 0.58 -13.08
CA GLY A 601 -6.72 1.67 -13.12
C GLY A 601 -8.09 1.29 -12.52
N GLU A 602 -8.53 0.05 -12.70
CA GLU A 602 -9.73 -0.53 -12.11
C GLU A 602 -9.57 -0.81 -10.60
N GLU A 603 -8.40 -1.22 -10.14
CA GLU A 603 -8.08 -1.38 -8.71
C GLU A 603 -8.12 -0.02 -7.99
N MET A 604 -7.46 1.00 -8.55
CA MET A 604 -7.54 2.39 -8.06
C MET A 604 -9.00 2.88 -8.01
N ARG A 605 -9.78 2.61 -9.06
CA ARG A 605 -11.21 2.98 -9.12
C ARG A 605 -12.03 2.28 -8.04
N ARG A 606 -11.80 0.99 -7.77
CA ARG A 606 -12.49 0.23 -6.71
C ARG A 606 -12.16 0.78 -5.34
N ARG A 607 -10.88 1.04 -5.05
CA ARG A 607 -10.42 1.64 -3.79
C ARG A 607 -11.05 3.01 -3.55
N ALA A 608 -11.03 3.90 -4.55
CA ALA A 608 -11.66 5.21 -4.45
C ALA A 608 -13.19 5.14 -4.21
N ALA A 609 -13.89 4.25 -4.93
CA ALA A 609 -15.33 4.05 -4.75
C ALA A 609 -15.67 3.45 -3.38
N TRP A 610 -14.85 2.51 -2.89
CA TRP A 610 -15.00 1.93 -1.56
C TRP A 610 -14.74 2.94 -0.45
N LYS A 611 -13.62 3.68 -0.50
CA LYS A 611 -13.31 4.75 0.47
C LYS A 611 -14.43 5.78 0.52
N THR A 612 -14.93 6.24 -0.64
CA THR A 612 -16.07 7.17 -0.71
C THR A 612 -17.31 6.64 0.04
N ALA A 613 -17.62 5.34 -0.08
CA ALA A 613 -18.76 4.73 0.61
C ALA A 613 -18.54 4.54 2.11
N VAL A 614 -17.30 4.26 2.54
CA VAL A 614 -16.92 4.16 3.97
C VAL A 614 -16.95 5.55 4.62
N ASP A 615 -16.35 6.56 3.99
CA ASP A 615 -16.28 7.93 4.47
C ASP A 615 -17.69 8.58 4.54
N ALA A 616 -18.61 8.21 3.64
CA ALA A 616 -20.01 8.62 3.67
C ALA A 616 -20.85 7.92 4.77
N GLY A 617 -20.35 6.85 5.38
CA GLY A 617 -21.09 6.03 6.34
C GLY A 617 -22.13 5.08 5.72
N ASP A 618 -22.08 4.86 4.40
CA ASP A 618 -23.05 4.03 3.66
C ASP A 618 -22.72 2.52 3.71
N VAL A 619 -21.56 2.15 4.29
CA VAL A 619 -21.14 0.76 4.49
C VAL A 619 -21.57 0.25 5.86
N THR A 620 -22.24 -0.90 5.89
CA THR A 620 -22.44 -1.68 7.13
C THR A 620 -21.89 -3.09 6.96
N ALA A 621 -21.08 -3.55 7.92
CA ALA A 621 -20.44 -4.85 7.86
C ALA A 621 -20.38 -5.48 9.26
N HIS A 622 -20.67 -6.77 9.35
CA HIS A 622 -20.61 -7.49 10.62
C HIS A 622 -20.40 -9.00 10.45
N ARG A 623 -19.80 -9.61 11.47
CA ARG A 623 -19.69 -11.07 11.67
C ARG A 623 -20.67 -11.55 12.74
N ILE A 624 -21.31 -12.69 12.49
CA ILE A 624 -22.07 -13.47 13.48
C ILE A 624 -21.63 -14.93 13.32
N GLY A 625 -20.94 -15.49 14.31
CA GLY A 625 -20.36 -16.83 14.19
C GLY A 625 -19.38 -16.92 13.01
N ASP A 626 -19.61 -17.85 12.09
CA ASP A 626 -18.79 -18.02 10.87
C ASP A 626 -19.33 -17.25 9.65
N THR A 627 -20.39 -16.43 9.77
CA THR A 627 -20.95 -15.67 8.64
C THR A 627 -20.62 -14.18 8.74
N VAL A 628 -20.03 -13.63 7.68
CA VAL A 628 -19.82 -12.18 7.47
C VAL A 628 -20.88 -11.66 6.50
N THR A 629 -21.53 -10.54 6.87
CA THR A 629 -22.52 -9.85 6.03
C THR A 629 -22.11 -8.39 5.83
N VAL A 630 -22.05 -7.95 4.58
CA VAL A 630 -21.66 -6.59 4.19
C VAL A 630 -22.71 -5.99 3.27
N THR A 631 -23.14 -4.76 3.55
CA THR A 631 -23.99 -3.94 2.69
C THR A 631 -23.25 -2.67 2.32
N ALA A 632 -23.26 -2.31 1.05
CA ALA A 632 -22.64 -1.11 0.49
C ALA A 632 -23.52 -0.57 -0.66
N PRO A 633 -23.31 0.67 -1.13
CA PRO A 633 -24.04 1.25 -2.26
C PRO A 633 -23.94 0.44 -3.57
N ASP A 634 -24.92 0.62 -4.43
CA ASP A 634 -24.95 0.01 -5.76
C ASP A 634 -23.72 0.44 -6.59
N GLY A 635 -23.01 -0.53 -7.17
CA GLY A 635 -21.79 -0.31 -7.95
C GLY A 635 -20.49 -0.37 -7.13
N THR A 636 -20.57 -0.24 -5.81
CA THR A 636 -19.42 -0.43 -4.91
C THR A 636 -19.11 -1.92 -4.78
N HIS A 637 -17.85 -2.29 -5.00
CA HIS A 637 -17.37 -3.63 -4.73
C HIS A 637 -16.91 -3.72 -3.27
N VAL A 638 -17.25 -4.81 -2.59
CA VAL A 638 -16.86 -5.07 -1.20
C VAL A 638 -15.48 -5.72 -1.19
N PRO A 639 -14.46 -5.13 -0.55
CA PRO A 639 -13.20 -5.78 -0.26
C PRO A 639 -13.34 -6.64 1.01
N LEU A 640 -12.70 -7.80 1.03
CA LEU A 640 -12.59 -8.63 2.22
C LEU A 640 -11.23 -9.35 2.21
N THR A 641 -10.62 -9.46 3.37
CA THR A 641 -9.54 -10.40 3.68
C THR A 641 -10.04 -11.33 4.78
N ALA A 642 -9.87 -12.63 4.58
CA ALA A 642 -10.46 -13.68 5.39
C ALA A 642 -9.61 -14.98 5.39
N PRO A 643 -9.79 -15.90 6.36
CA PRO A 643 -9.12 -17.19 6.38
C PRO A 643 -9.31 -18.05 5.13
N GLN A 644 -8.40 -19.02 4.95
CA GLN A 644 -8.51 -20.02 3.89
C GLN A 644 -9.82 -20.78 3.93
N GLY A 645 -10.31 -21.17 2.74
CA GLY A 645 -11.58 -21.87 2.57
C GLY A 645 -12.83 -20.98 2.60
N THR A 646 -12.72 -19.69 2.95
CA THR A 646 -13.86 -18.76 2.92
C THR A 646 -14.58 -18.76 1.57
N THR A 647 -15.91 -18.80 1.60
CA THR A 647 -16.78 -18.79 0.42
C THR A 647 -17.71 -17.60 0.41
N ARG A 648 -17.97 -17.02 -0.77
CA ARG A 648 -19.03 -16.04 -1.00
C ARG A 648 -20.33 -16.78 -1.36
N GLN A 649 -21.44 -16.39 -0.75
CA GLN A 649 -22.76 -16.90 -1.11
C GLN A 649 -23.28 -16.21 -2.37
N VAL A 650 -23.64 -17.02 -3.38
CA VAL A 650 -24.15 -16.58 -4.68
C VAL A 650 -25.39 -17.39 -5.02
N ASN A 651 -26.56 -16.74 -5.05
CA ASN A 651 -27.85 -17.41 -5.32
C ASN A 651 -28.13 -18.64 -4.43
N GLY A 652 -27.64 -18.64 -3.17
CA GLY A 652 -27.75 -19.77 -2.24
C GLY A 652 -26.74 -20.89 -2.47
N THR A 653 -25.67 -20.65 -3.24
CA THR A 653 -24.53 -21.55 -3.40
C THR A 653 -23.24 -20.86 -3.01
N GLY A 654 -22.43 -21.50 -2.15
CA GLY A 654 -21.10 -21.02 -1.79
C GLY A 654 -20.11 -21.21 -2.94
N GLN A 655 -19.36 -20.15 -3.26
CA GLN A 655 -18.26 -20.16 -4.22
C GLN A 655 -16.98 -19.68 -3.53
N ASN A 656 -15.81 -20.25 -3.85
CA ASN A 656 -14.54 -19.81 -3.26
C ASN A 656 -14.36 -18.29 -3.43
N PHE A 657 -14.13 -17.58 -2.33
CA PHE A 657 -13.95 -16.12 -2.36
C PHE A 657 -12.48 -15.74 -2.60
N GLY A 658 -12.23 -14.71 -3.42
CA GLY A 658 -10.91 -14.08 -3.57
C GLY A 658 -9.80 -15.00 -4.09
N GLY A 659 -8.58 -14.47 -4.14
CA GLY A 659 -7.35 -15.24 -4.39
C GLY A 659 -6.59 -15.47 -3.09
N PRO A 660 -5.82 -16.57 -2.95
CA PRO A 660 -4.89 -16.73 -1.84
C PRO A 660 -3.79 -15.66 -1.93
N TYR A 661 -3.36 -15.14 -0.78
CA TYR A 661 -2.25 -14.20 -0.64
C TYR A 661 -1.84 -14.10 0.84
N ALA A 662 -0.56 -14.22 1.17
CA ALA A 662 -0.04 -14.04 2.54
C ALA A 662 -0.81 -14.86 3.61
N GLY A 663 -0.86 -16.17 3.45
CA GLY A 663 -1.61 -17.10 4.30
C GLY A 663 -3.14 -17.04 4.19
N LEU A 664 -3.71 -15.91 3.74
CA LEU A 664 -5.14 -15.61 3.75
C LEU A 664 -5.77 -15.63 2.35
N ARG A 665 -7.04 -15.27 2.25
CA ARG A 665 -7.75 -15.03 0.98
C ARG A 665 -8.24 -13.59 0.94
N SER A 666 -7.86 -12.85 -0.10
CA SER A 666 -8.23 -11.45 -0.29
C SER A 666 -8.83 -11.20 -1.67
N GLY A 667 -9.70 -10.18 -1.78
CA GLY A 667 -10.17 -9.67 -3.05
C GLY A 667 -11.48 -8.87 -2.98
N TRP A 668 -12.02 -8.56 -4.15
CA TRP A 668 -13.24 -7.77 -4.32
C TRP A 668 -14.46 -8.65 -4.61
N SER A 669 -15.64 -8.22 -4.16
CA SER A 669 -16.92 -8.88 -4.44
C SER A 669 -18.03 -7.88 -4.74
N ALA A 670 -18.64 -8.00 -5.92
CA ALA A 670 -19.85 -7.25 -6.23
C ALA A 670 -21.06 -7.75 -5.39
N PRO A 671 -22.05 -6.89 -5.09
CA PRO A 671 -23.39 -7.30 -4.68
C PRO A 671 -24.04 -8.27 -5.67
N ALA A 672 -24.94 -9.15 -5.20
CA ALA A 672 -25.70 -10.05 -6.09
C ALA A 672 -26.77 -9.33 -6.93
N GLY A 673 -27.10 -8.10 -6.54
CA GLY A 673 -28.00 -7.18 -7.22
C GLY A 673 -28.16 -5.89 -6.40
N PRO A 674 -28.89 -4.89 -6.92
CA PRO A 674 -29.11 -3.62 -6.23
C PRO A 674 -29.64 -3.78 -4.80
N GLY A 675 -29.00 -3.11 -3.84
CA GLY A 675 -29.33 -3.17 -2.41
C GLY A 675 -29.26 -4.55 -1.75
N GLN A 676 -28.62 -5.55 -2.37
CA GLN A 676 -28.42 -6.87 -1.75
C GLN A 676 -27.08 -6.93 -1.00
N PRO A 677 -27.04 -7.47 0.23
CA PRO A 677 -25.78 -7.67 0.93
C PRO A 677 -24.90 -8.70 0.22
N VAL A 678 -23.59 -8.54 0.35
CA VAL A 678 -22.62 -9.61 0.10
C VAL A 678 -22.48 -10.42 1.38
N VAL A 679 -22.64 -11.74 1.28
CA VAL A 679 -22.54 -12.67 2.41
C VAL A 679 -21.39 -13.64 2.15
N PHE A 680 -20.57 -13.85 3.16
CA PHE A 680 -19.46 -14.80 3.14
C PHE A 680 -19.60 -15.77 4.31
N ASP A 681 -19.35 -17.04 4.06
CA ASP A 681 -19.19 -18.05 5.10
C ASP A 681 -17.71 -18.40 5.21
N LEU A 682 -17.14 -18.13 6.38
CA LEU A 682 -15.81 -18.54 6.77
C LEU A 682 -15.81 -20.07 6.83
N ALA A 683 -14.80 -20.72 6.26
CA ALA A 683 -14.66 -22.16 6.44
C ALA A 683 -14.33 -22.42 7.91
N GLY A 684 -15.31 -22.99 8.64
CA GLY A 684 -15.37 -23.14 10.09
C GLY A 684 -14.02 -23.00 10.76
N THR A 685 -13.76 -21.78 11.24
CA THR A 685 -12.46 -21.43 11.83
C THR A 685 -12.14 -22.37 13.00
N PRO A 686 -10.86 -22.66 13.30
CA PRO A 686 -10.50 -23.21 14.59
C PRO A 686 -11.14 -22.32 15.64
N GLN A 687 -12.08 -22.87 16.41
CA GLN A 687 -12.70 -22.17 17.51
C GLN A 687 -11.56 -21.60 18.37
N PRO A 688 -11.54 -20.29 18.70
CA PRO A 688 -10.52 -19.75 19.60
C PRO A 688 -10.51 -20.63 20.85
N PRO A 689 -9.33 -20.95 21.42
CA PRO A 689 -9.20 -21.90 22.51
C PRO A 689 -10.22 -21.52 23.57
N GLY A 690 -11.23 -22.39 23.75
CA GLY A 690 -12.37 -22.06 24.58
C GLY A 690 -11.87 -21.72 25.96
N ASN A 691 -12.20 -20.51 26.43
CA ASN A 691 -11.77 -20.01 27.73
C ASN A 691 -12.01 -21.11 28.76
N PRO A 692 -10.98 -21.57 29.51
CA PRO A 692 -11.12 -22.72 30.39
C PRO A 692 -12.25 -22.43 31.39
N ASP A 693 -13.23 -23.32 31.47
CA ASP A 693 -14.46 -23.16 32.27
C ASP A 693 -14.13 -22.51 33.62
N THR A 694 -14.48 -21.22 33.77
CA THR A 694 -14.34 -20.48 35.02
C THR A 694 -15.41 -20.95 36.00
N GLY A 695 -15.17 -22.14 36.56
CA GLY A 695 -16.03 -22.79 37.55
C GLY A 695 -16.37 -21.79 38.65
N GLY A 696 -17.64 -21.38 38.70
CA GLY A 696 -18.04 -20.17 39.41
C GLY A 696 -17.71 -20.19 40.90
N TYR A 697 -16.77 -19.34 41.31
CA TYR A 697 -16.50 -19.03 42.71
C TYR A 697 -17.11 -17.67 43.07
N GLN A 698 -18.09 -17.70 43.96
CA GLN A 698 -18.66 -16.50 44.57
C GLN A 698 -17.67 -15.94 45.61
N CYS A 699 -17.07 -14.78 45.34
CA CYS A 699 -16.30 -14.05 46.35
C CYS A 699 -17.25 -13.43 47.40
N LEU A 700 -17.05 -13.80 48.67
CA LEU A 700 -17.64 -13.13 49.83
C LEU A 700 -16.69 -12.00 50.33
N PRO A 701 -17.21 -10.85 50.77
CA PRO A 701 -16.38 -9.68 51.08
C PRO A 701 -16.05 -9.53 52.58
N GLU A 702 -14.94 -10.11 53.05
CA GLU A 702 -14.36 -9.76 54.37
C GLU A 702 -12.82 -9.84 54.37
N LEU A 703 -12.13 -8.69 54.35
CA LEU A 703 -10.87 -8.43 55.10
C LEU A 703 -10.34 -6.99 54.94
N LEU A 704 -11.13 -6.01 55.37
CA LEU A 704 -10.66 -4.64 55.63
C LEU A 704 -9.85 -4.57 56.94
N SER A 705 -8.59 -5.03 56.95
CA SER A 705 -7.71 -4.85 58.13
C SER A 705 -6.19 -4.92 57.87
N LEU A 706 -5.70 -4.56 56.67
CA LEU A 706 -4.26 -4.59 56.33
C LEU A 706 -3.69 -3.29 55.75
N LEU A 707 -4.45 -2.19 55.80
CA LEU A 707 -4.06 -0.88 55.24
C LEU A 707 -2.99 -0.12 56.05
N ASP A 708 -2.74 -0.48 57.31
CA ASP A 708 -1.82 0.26 58.21
C ASP A 708 -0.33 -0.17 58.11
N LEU A 709 0.03 -1.13 57.24
CA LEU A 709 1.43 -1.60 57.10
C LEU A 709 2.11 -1.26 55.76
N LEU A 710 1.37 -0.79 54.76
CA LEU A 710 1.93 -0.43 53.43
C LEU A 710 2.56 0.96 53.41
N GLY A 711 2.00 1.95 54.13
CA GLY A 711 2.51 3.33 54.20
C GLY A 711 3.87 3.53 54.90
N LEU A 712 4.58 2.43 55.22
CA LEU A 712 5.94 2.44 55.77
C LEU A 712 6.99 1.85 54.81
N LEU A 713 6.57 1.29 53.67
CA LEU A 713 7.45 0.78 52.61
C LEU A 713 7.68 1.84 51.50
N GLU A 714 6.67 2.66 51.20
CA GLU A 714 6.75 3.80 50.27
C GLU A 714 7.80 4.86 50.68
N ALA A 715 8.22 4.87 51.95
CA ALA A 715 9.24 5.78 52.47
C ALA A 715 10.69 5.26 52.34
N VAL A 716 10.89 4.01 51.89
CA VAL A 716 12.21 3.35 51.85
C VAL A 716 12.59 2.91 50.43
N CYS A 717 11.62 2.53 49.61
CA CYS A 717 11.79 2.40 48.16
C CYS A 717 11.38 3.73 47.52
N GLY A 718 12.35 4.50 47.03
CA GLY A 718 12.10 5.86 46.55
C GLY A 718 11.05 5.91 45.45
N VAL A 719 10.16 6.89 45.54
CA VAL A 719 9.21 7.25 44.48
C VAL A 719 9.99 7.58 43.21
N LEU A 720 10.01 6.65 42.27
CA LEU A 720 10.07 7.00 40.86
C LEU A 720 8.70 7.58 40.53
N ASP A 721 8.70 8.79 39.98
CA ASP A 721 7.50 9.54 39.67
C ASP A 721 6.76 8.80 38.54
N GLN A 722 5.61 8.17 38.83
CA GLN A 722 4.77 7.51 37.82
C GLN A 722 3.95 8.53 37.01
N SER A 723 4.56 9.66 36.64
CA SER A 723 4.27 10.24 35.33
C SER A 723 4.59 9.18 34.28
N ALA A 724 3.70 8.95 33.31
CA ALA A 724 4.05 8.13 32.16
C ALA A 724 5.37 8.67 31.56
N GLU A 725 6.41 7.83 31.55
CA GLU A 725 7.67 8.21 30.91
C GLU A 725 7.36 8.42 29.44
N THR A 726 7.44 9.68 28.97
CA THR A 726 7.14 10.03 27.59
C THR A 726 8.09 9.28 26.68
N THR A 727 7.56 8.37 25.87
CA THR A 727 8.34 7.55 24.97
C THR A 727 9.04 8.41 23.91
N GLU A 728 10.22 7.99 23.46
CA GLU A 728 11.10 8.82 22.63
C GLU A 728 10.74 8.69 21.14
N VAL A 729 10.31 9.80 20.54
CA VAL A 729 10.03 9.90 19.11
C VAL A 729 11.14 10.75 18.47
N PRO A 730 12.06 10.16 17.68
CA PRO A 730 13.12 10.92 17.04
C PRO A 730 12.61 11.65 15.80
N ASP A 731 13.36 12.66 15.35
CA ASP A 731 12.94 13.56 14.27
C ASP A 731 12.61 12.81 12.97
N GLY A 732 13.43 11.81 12.58
CA GLY A 732 13.25 11.01 11.36
C GLY A 732 12.02 10.08 11.35
N VAL A 733 11.29 10.01 12.47
CA VAL A 733 10.00 9.32 12.58
C VAL A 733 8.85 10.33 12.45
N THR A 734 9.04 11.56 12.89
CA THR A 734 8.06 12.65 12.76
C THR A 734 8.05 13.23 11.35
N GLU A 735 9.23 13.46 10.79
CA GLU A 735 9.45 13.90 9.40
C GLU A 735 10.12 12.75 8.64
N PRO A 736 9.52 12.21 7.56
CA PRO A 736 10.09 11.07 6.85
C PRO A 736 11.42 11.43 6.17
N VAL A 737 12.48 10.68 6.50
CA VAL A 737 13.80 10.84 5.88
C VAL A 737 13.81 10.22 4.47
N PRO A 738 14.06 10.99 3.39
CA PRO A 738 14.15 10.45 2.04
C PRO A 738 15.40 9.58 1.88
N TYR A 739 15.33 8.55 1.03
CA TYR A 739 16.46 7.67 0.74
C TYR A 739 17.62 8.33 -0.03
N GLY A 740 17.34 9.44 -0.71
CA GLY A 740 18.26 10.17 -1.60
C GLY A 740 17.51 11.12 -2.57
N PRO A 741 18.17 11.59 -3.64
CA PRO A 741 17.51 12.37 -4.69
C PRO A 741 16.45 11.57 -5.43
N GLY A 742 15.47 12.26 -6.04
CA GLY A 742 14.29 11.64 -6.68
C GLY A 742 13.29 10.98 -5.72
N ASP A 743 13.63 10.84 -4.43
CA ASP A 743 12.69 10.39 -3.41
C ASP A 743 11.72 11.51 -2.99
N THR A 744 10.60 11.60 -3.71
CA THR A 744 9.46 12.43 -3.31
C THR A 744 8.61 11.72 -2.25
N VAL A 745 8.84 12.03 -0.97
CA VAL A 745 7.91 11.65 0.09
C VAL A 745 6.61 12.46 -0.09
N ALA A 746 5.57 11.82 -0.61
CA ALA A 746 4.33 12.47 -1.04
C ALA A 746 3.68 13.35 0.05
N GLY A 747 3.83 14.68 -0.09
CA GLY A 747 3.43 15.66 0.92
C GLY A 747 3.32 17.08 0.39
N THR A 748 2.25 17.35 -0.37
CA THR A 748 1.80 18.67 -0.87
C THR A 748 2.56 19.38 -2.00
N ASP A 749 1.75 19.89 -2.93
CA ASP A 749 1.97 20.88 -4.00
C ASP A 749 2.81 20.52 -5.24
N THR A 750 2.31 21.03 -6.38
CA THR A 750 2.69 20.62 -7.74
C THR A 750 3.86 21.44 -8.30
N THR A 751 5.00 20.79 -8.55
CA THR A 751 6.00 21.21 -9.57
C THR A 751 6.62 19.97 -10.19
N ALA A 752 6.82 19.97 -11.52
CA ALA A 752 7.33 18.82 -12.25
C ALA A 752 8.75 18.42 -11.80
N ASP A 753 9.02 17.11 -11.85
CA ASP A 753 10.39 16.59 -11.97
C ASP A 753 11.00 17.07 -13.31
N PRO A 754 12.17 17.72 -13.31
CA PRO A 754 12.72 18.35 -14.52
C PRO A 754 13.49 17.41 -15.45
N ALA A 755 13.42 16.08 -15.29
CA ALA A 755 14.30 15.12 -15.97
C ALA A 755 13.63 13.84 -16.51
N THR A 756 12.30 13.79 -16.64
CA THR A 756 11.57 12.54 -16.93
C THR A 756 10.52 12.63 -18.05
N ASP A 757 10.57 13.66 -18.88
CA ASP A 757 10.03 13.69 -20.25
C ASP A 757 11.14 14.22 -21.19
#